data_AF-A0A1Y3XDH0-F1
#
_entry.id   AF-A0A1Y3XDH0-F1
#
_cell.length_a   1.000
_cell.length_b   1.000
_cell.length_c   1.000
_cell.angle_alpha   90.00
_cell.angle_beta   90.00
_cell.angle_gamma   90.00
#
_symmetry.space_group_name_H-M   'P 1'
#
loop_
_entity.id
_entity.type
_entity.pdbx_description
1 polymer ?
#
loop_
_entity_poly.entity_id
_entity_poly.type
_entity_poly.pdbx_seq_one_letter_code
_entity_poly.pdbx_strand_id
1 'polypeptide(L)'
;MKYINHKLIGLAVATALFTACVDEYECNLQVEKPEEVAGSEYLATFDVLKSYISRDANSPFKLTANLNPSDFTAHEVAYSTIINNFDGIDVGSTTYMPATSVNDQGAYDFGGMSTLADALAGTDVTAYGGTLASYQGQRASYYAEQFEPTIIPYEPEKGRTVLFNFEADEIGTAYPMSGNSSAEVTTDPDDPNKKVLCVGRADEFASYSFAKLNVKLPEGRKLGDYVSLEFDMRVIDSHGIYGAGMKVYINGQEFNVGMNAATIGCNPNQWNRGAVIKMKDATAPGFVLPASLAELTEFELQVGTASGEAYYYLDNIYMNYEVAGTGTTVIDFEGDELGKTYPMTGGSSSVVENDPTGESGKVLHVGTASSLASYSYPQFTVQLQPGRTLKDYTGITLDMYLIDGKGKYGSGMRVLVNGVEYSSGKGPAAYGCPDNAWGRGLIYIPFGEGGMPIPEGMENLTEITLAVGSGSGEWHAYIDNITLNWKMDDTIIEKTPEEKADILTADMNAWIGGMMDAGGEAVTTWNVIGEPLSQTQDANTFNFGEYLGGDVEFARTAVAMARDTAAVPVQLFVSQTFEQTDDMASKADQLTTLVNSYEEDGETVIDGYNILLHTVYSKDATIQASNESKITALFTRLKEAGKPIRISDLSVCVENTDGTLIQAGQVSTDDRINAGKYLSFIMQEYRRIIDAANQYGISLSGMNESSSANKLCPWTSGWNRNLFYEGVVNGLK
;
A
#
# COMPACT_ATOMS: atom_id res chain seq x y z
N MET A 1 -68.79 -33.95 -4.30
CA MET A 1 -69.66 -32.88 -4.81
C MET A 1 -69.25 -32.60 -6.26
N LYS A 2 -69.85 -33.32 -7.22
CA LYS A 2 -70.66 -32.84 -8.38
C LYS A 2 -69.94 -31.76 -9.23
N TYR A 3 -69.19 -32.07 -10.31
CA TYR A 3 -69.50 -32.59 -11.67
C TYR A 3 -69.95 -31.53 -12.73
N ILE A 4 -69.14 -31.44 -13.81
CA ILE A 4 -69.48 -31.44 -15.27
C ILE A 4 -70.13 -30.19 -15.95
N ASN A 5 -69.33 -29.56 -16.83
CA ASN A 5 -69.44 -29.49 -18.32
C ASN A 5 -70.66 -28.85 -19.04
N HIS A 6 -70.34 -28.20 -20.18
CA HIS A 6 -71.11 -27.97 -21.42
C HIS A 6 -71.67 -26.58 -21.82
N LYS A 7 -71.16 -26.18 -22.99
CA LYS A 7 -71.61 -25.34 -24.11
C LYS A 7 -73.12 -25.08 -24.32
N LEU A 8 -73.36 -23.98 -25.05
CA LEU A 8 -74.44 -23.70 -26.05
C LEU A 8 -75.83 -23.28 -25.55
N ILE A 9 -76.21 -22.04 -25.92
CA ILE A 9 -77.49 -21.52 -26.47
C ILE A 9 -77.14 -20.04 -26.83
N GLY A 10 -77.28 -19.48 -28.04
CA GLY A 10 -78.13 -19.83 -29.16
C GLY A 10 -79.34 -18.89 -29.25
N LEU A 11 -79.14 -17.71 -29.87
CA LEU A 11 -80.06 -17.06 -30.83
C LEU A 11 -81.52 -16.71 -30.42
N ALA A 12 -81.92 -15.44 -30.54
CA ALA A 12 -83.08 -14.99 -31.35
C ALA A 12 -83.47 -13.51 -31.11
N VAL A 13 -84.11 -12.93 -32.14
CA VAL A 13 -84.80 -11.61 -32.26
C VAL A 13 -83.90 -10.48 -32.82
N ALA A 14 -84.17 -9.86 -33.97
CA ALA A 14 -85.18 -10.07 -35.00
C ALA A 14 -84.76 -9.35 -36.30
N THR A 15 -85.12 -10.01 -37.40
CA THR A 15 -85.07 -9.62 -38.80
C THR A 15 -86.03 -8.47 -39.14
N ALA A 16 -85.61 -7.56 -40.05
CA ALA A 16 -86.48 -6.97 -41.08
C ALA A 16 -85.65 -6.34 -42.22
N LEU A 17 -85.51 -7.10 -43.33
CA LEU A 17 -85.61 -6.77 -44.78
C LEU A 17 -84.95 -5.44 -45.25
N PHE A 18 -84.09 -5.41 -46.28
CA PHE A 18 -84.42 -5.64 -47.69
C PHE A 18 -83.23 -6.10 -48.55
N THR A 19 -83.59 -6.87 -49.58
CA THR A 19 -82.90 -7.29 -50.79
C THR A 19 -81.86 -6.33 -51.41
N ALA A 20 -80.66 -6.84 -51.74
CA ALA A 20 -79.85 -6.45 -52.90
C ALA A 20 -78.79 -7.52 -53.20
N CYS A 21 -78.64 -7.83 -54.49
CA CYS A 21 -77.64 -8.65 -55.21
C CYS A 21 -76.73 -9.61 -54.42
N VAL A 22 -76.83 -10.89 -54.79
CA VAL A 22 -75.64 -11.76 -54.84
C VAL A 22 -74.76 -11.20 -55.96
N ASP A 23 -73.93 -10.22 -55.65
CA ASP A 23 -72.70 -10.03 -56.39
C ASP A 23 -71.69 -10.98 -55.76
N GLU A 24 -71.21 -11.94 -56.54
CA GLU A 24 -69.98 -12.66 -56.22
C GLU A 24 -68.88 -11.62 -56.05
N TYR A 25 -68.56 -11.28 -54.79
CA TYR A 25 -67.38 -10.50 -54.50
C TYR A 25 -66.19 -11.46 -54.65
N GLU A 26 -65.73 -11.66 -55.90
CA GLU A 26 -64.34 -12.06 -56.12
C GLU A 26 -63.47 -10.95 -55.54
N CYS A 27 -63.05 -11.13 -54.29
CA CYS A 27 -62.00 -10.32 -53.71
C CYS A 27 -60.69 -10.62 -54.46
N ASN A 28 -60.52 -10.00 -55.62
CA ASN A 28 -59.27 -9.94 -56.38
C ASN A 28 -58.29 -8.91 -55.80
N LEU A 29 -58.40 -8.60 -54.50
CA LEU A 29 -57.34 -7.92 -53.77
C LEU A 29 -56.31 -8.98 -53.37
N GLN A 30 -55.29 -9.16 -54.22
CA GLN A 30 -54.02 -9.72 -53.77
C GLN A 30 -53.45 -8.75 -52.73
N VAL A 31 -53.83 -8.93 -51.47
CA VAL A 31 -53.19 -8.23 -50.36
C VAL A 31 -51.81 -8.84 -50.23
N GLU A 32 -50.79 -8.08 -50.61
CA GLU A 32 -49.41 -8.50 -50.49
C GLU A 32 -49.14 -8.84 -49.03
N LYS A 33 -48.54 -10.01 -48.80
CA LYS A 33 -48.26 -10.51 -47.47
C LYS A 33 -47.37 -9.50 -46.72
N PRO A 34 -47.70 -9.10 -45.49
CA PRO A 34 -46.85 -8.19 -44.74
C PRO A 34 -45.43 -8.75 -44.63
N GLU A 35 -44.44 -7.90 -44.89
CA GLU A 35 -43.01 -8.28 -44.97
C GLU A 35 -42.54 -8.99 -43.70
N GLU A 36 -43.03 -8.59 -42.52
CA GLU A 36 -42.76 -9.25 -41.24
C GLU A 36 -43.25 -10.71 -41.18
N VAL A 37 -44.43 -11.00 -41.74
CA VAL A 37 -44.98 -12.37 -41.76
C VAL A 37 -44.23 -13.23 -42.78
N ALA A 38 -43.86 -12.66 -43.93
CA ALA A 38 -43.04 -13.34 -44.93
C ALA A 38 -41.64 -13.66 -44.38
N GLY A 39 -41.00 -12.71 -43.69
CA GLY A 39 -39.69 -12.90 -43.05
C GLY A 39 -39.71 -13.94 -41.93
N SER A 40 -40.75 -13.95 -41.10
CA SER A 40 -40.92 -14.96 -40.05
C SER A 40 -41.08 -16.38 -40.61
N GLU A 41 -41.90 -16.56 -41.65
CA GLU A 41 -42.04 -17.86 -42.31
C GLU A 41 -40.74 -18.31 -43.00
N TYR A 42 -40.01 -17.39 -43.61
CA TYR A 42 -38.70 -17.69 -44.18
C TYR A 42 -37.72 -18.18 -43.10
N LEU A 43 -37.62 -17.48 -41.98
CA LEU A 43 -36.73 -17.86 -40.87
C LEU A 43 -37.16 -19.14 -40.15
N ALA A 44 -38.45 -19.50 -40.21
CA ALA A 44 -38.97 -20.77 -39.72
C ALA A 44 -38.56 -21.96 -40.60
N THR A 45 -38.08 -21.74 -41.84
CA THR A 45 -37.57 -22.82 -42.69
C THR A 45 -36.19 -23.34 -42.26
N PHE A 46 -35.45 -22.58 -41.45
CA PHE A 46 -34.17 -23.01 -40.90
C PHE A 46 -34.36 -23.94 -39.69
N ASP A 47 -33.52 -24.96 -39.57
CA ASP A 47 -33.41 -25.82 -38.40
C ASP A 47 -32.69 -25.11 -37.25
N VAL A 48 -32.56 -25.80 -36.11
CA VAL A 48 -31.71 -25.37 -35.00
C VAL A 48 -30.23 -25.36 -35.38
N LEU A 49 -29.44 -24.43 -34.86
CA LEU A 49 -28.06 -24.19 -35.33
C LEU A 49 -27.17 -25.45 -35.30
N LYS A 50 -27.30 -26.30 -34.27
CA LYS A 50 -26.55 -27.57 -34.15
C LYS A 50 -26.68 -28.51 -35.34
N SER A 51 -27.80 -28.49 -36.06
CA SER A 51 -28.04 -29.40 -37.18
C SER A 51 -27.18 -29.08 -38.40
N TYR A 52 -26.64 -27.86 -38.48
CA TYR A 52 -25.78 -27.41 -39.57
C TYR A 52 -24.31 -27.71 -39.35
N ILE A 53 -23.94 -28.23 -38.17
CA ILE A 53 -22.55 -28.58 -37.85
C ILE A 53 -22.25 -30.00 -38.35
N SER A 54 -21.27 -30.13 -39.25
CA SER A 54 -20.75 -31.45 -39.64
C SER A 54 -19.97 -32.08 -38.48
N ARG A 55 -20.56 -33.09 -37.83
CA ARG A 55 -19.93 -33.82 -36.73
C ARG A 55 -19.17 -35.03 -37.25
N ASP A 56 -17.88 -34.85 -37.55
CA ASP A 56 -16.97 -35.99 -37.68
C ASP A 56 -16.56 -36.48 -36.28
N ALA A 57 -16.16 -37.75 -36.16
CA ALA A 57 -15.87 -38.36 -34.85
C ALA A 57 -14.63 -37.78 -34.14
N ASN A 58 -13.81 -36.99 -34.83
CA ASN A 58 -12.52 -36.49 -34.33
C ASN A 58 -12.46 -34.96 -34.24
N SER A 59 -13.52 -34.24 -34.63
CA SER A 59 -13.55 -32.78 -34.65
C SER A 59 -13.79 -32.25 -33.25
N PRO A 60 -12.89 -31.41 -32.72
CA PRO A 60 -13.09 -30.77 -31.43
C PRO A 60 -14.11 -29.63 -31.48
N PHE A 61 -14.64 -29.26 -32.66
CA PHE A 61 -15.45 -28.07 -32.87
C PHE A 61 -16.72 -28.06 -32.02
N LYS A 62 -16.87 -27.00 -31.21
CA LYS A 62 -18.09 -26.71 -30.44
C LYS A 62 -18.66 -25.34 -30.84
N LEU A 63 -19.98 -25.28 -31.01
CA LEU A 63 -20.69 -24.00 -31.14
C LEU A 63 -21.26 -23.60 -29.78
N THR A 64 -20.83 -22.44 -29.26
CA THR A 64 -21.25 -21.92 -27.95
C THR A 64 -21.79 -20.50 -28.06
N ALA A 65 -22.33 -19.97 -26.97
CA ALA A 65 -22.71 -18.57 -26.86
C ALA A 65 -22.40 -18.04 -25.46
N ASN A 66 -22.04 -16.77 -25.39
CA ASN A 66 -21.91 -16.06 -24.14
C ASN A 66 -23.27 -15.99 -23.43
N LEU A 67 -23.28 -16.36 -22.15
CA LEU A 67 -24.46 -16.34 -21.31
C LEU A 67 -24.06 -16.08 -19.87
N ASN A 68 -24.82 -15.21 -19.18
CA ASN A 68 -24.68 -15.07 -17.74
C ASN A 68 -25.10 -16.39 -17.06
N PRO A 69 -24.26 -16.99 -16.19
CA PRO A 69 -24.59 -18.22 -15.49
C PRO A 69 -25.98 -18.23 -14.82
N SER A 70 -26.44 -17.08 -14.30
CA SER A 70 -27.78 -16.96 -13.70
C SER A 70 -28.90 -17.28 -14.68
N ASP A 71 -28.76 -16.86 -15.95
CA ASP A 71 -29.78 -17.05 -16.98
C ASP A 71 -29.89 -18.52 -17.41
N PHE A 72 -28.78 -19.27 -17.33
CA PHE A 72 -28.78 -20.71 -17.53
C PHE A 72 -29.52 -21.41 -16.39
N THR A 73 -29.21 -21.04 -15.14
CA THR A 73 -29.82 -21.65 -13.94
C THR A 73 -31.31 -21.31 -13.77
N ALA A 74 -31.79 -20.23 -14.40
CA ALA A 74 -33.21 -19.85 -14.37
C ALA A 74 -34.12 -20.82 -15.16
N HIS A 75 -33.57 -21.65 -16.04
CA HIS A 75 -34.33 -22.61 -16.88
C HIS A 75 -35.42 -21.96 -17.76
N GLU A 76 -35.20 -20.72 -18.20
CA GLU A 76 -36.14 -19.98 -19.05
C GLU A 76 -35.78 -20.06 -20.54
N VAL A 77 -36.20 -19.06 -21.33
CA VAL A 77 -36.03 -19.05 -22.79
C VAL A 77 -34.56 -19.13 -23.20
N ALA A 78 -33.67 -18.45 -22.49
CA ALA A 78 -32.22 -18.50 -22.70
C ALA A 78 -31.66 -19.92 -22.56
N TYR A 79 -32.01 -20.61 -21.46
CA TYR A 79 -31.66 -22.02 -21.23
C TYR A 79 -32.13 -22.91 -22.38
N SER A 80 -33.41 -22.82 -22.75
CA SER A 80 -33.95 -23.63 -23.85
C SER A 80 -33.27 -23.33 -25.20
N THR A 81 -32.84 -22.08 -25.41
CA THR A 81 -32.13 -21.68 -26.63
C THR A 81 -30.75 -22.31 -26.69
N ILE A 82 -30.00 -22.32 -25.59
CA ILE A 82 -28.71 -23.02 -25.45
C ILE A 82 -28.89 -24.51 -25.73
N ILE A 83 -29.77 -25.19 -24.99
CA ILE A 83 -29.96 -26.65 -25.11
C ILE A 83 -30.23 -27.06 -26.56
N ASN A 84 -31.10 -26.31 -27.25
CA ASN A 84 -31.51 -26.63 -28.62
C ASN A 84 -30.49 -26.21 -29.70
N ASN A 85 -29.74 -25.12 -29.52
CA ASN A 85 -28.93 -24.52 -30.59
C ASN A 85 -27.41 -24.54 -30.36
N PHE A 86 -26.93 -24.75 -29.14
CA PHE A 86 -25.51 -24.61 -28.77
C PHE A 86 -24.96 -25.81 -27.98
N ASP A 87 -23.76 -26.27 -28.32
CA ASP A 87 -23.07 -27.37 -27.63
C ASP A 87 -22.60 -26.98 -26.22
N GLY A 88 -22.55 -25.69 -25.92
CA GLY A 88 -22.03 -25.19 -24.67
C GLY A 88 -22.37 -23.74 -24.39
N ILE A 89 -22.04 -23.32 -23.17
CA ILE A 89 -22.09 -21.92 -22.73
C ILE A 89 -20.67 -21.39 -22.57
N ASP A 90 -20.52 -20.09 -22.79
CA ASP A 90 -19.29 -19.36 -22.55
C ASP A 90 -19.49 -18.38 -21.41
N VAL A 91 -18.84 -18.64 -20.28
CA VAL A 91 -18.82 -17.71 -19.16
C VAL A 91 -17.88 -16.58 -19.53
N GLY A 92 -18.43 -15.38 -19.73
CA GLY A 92 -17.64 -14.23 -20.15
C GLY A 92 -16.44 -13.97 -19.25
N SER A 93 -15.34 -13.48 -19.84
CA SER A 93 -14.08 -13.19 -19.14
C SER A 93 -14.24 -12.19 -17.99
N THR A 94 -15.34 -11.44 -17.95
CA THR A 94 -15.64 -10.45 -16.92
C THR A 94 -16.67 -10.90 -15.89
N THR A 95 -17.24 -12.10 -16.03
CA THR A 95 -18.28 -12.60 -15.12
C THR A 95 -17.72 -12.90 -13.74
N TYR A 96 -16.55 -13.53 -13.67
CA TYR A 96 -15.86 -13.85 -12.42
C TYR A 96 -14.48 -13.19 -12.44
N MET A 97 -14.26 -12.25 -11.52
CA MET A 97 -12.95 -11.62 -11.30
C MET A 97 -12.64 -11.57 -9.81
N PRO A 98 -11.35 -11.63 -9.41
CA PRO A 98 -10.96 -11.47 -8.01
C PRO A 98 -11.53 -10.21 -7.33
N ALA A 99 -11.59 -9.08 -8.05
CA ALA A 99 -12.08 -7.81 -7.51
C ALA A 99 -13.59 -7.79 -7.21
N THR A 100 -14.39 -8.58 -7.93
CA THR A 100 -15.86 -8.57 -7.85
C THR A 100 -16.43 -9.81 -7.17
N SER A 101 -15.61 -10.82 -6.92
CA SER A 101 -16.02 -12.12 -6.38
C SER A 101 -15.58 -12.27 -4.92
N VAL A 102 -15.66 -11.21 -4.13
CA VAL A 102 -15.36 -11.21 -2.70
C VAL A 102 -16.59 -10.82 -1.88
N ASN A 103 -16.80 -11.50 -0.75
CA ASN A 103 -17.87 -11.17 0.18
C ASN A 103 -17.47 -10.03 1.14
N ASP A 104 -18.41 -9.61 1.99
CA ASP A 104 -18.21 -8.53 2.97
C ASP A 104 -17.10 -8.82 4.00
N GLN A 105 -16.63 -10.08 4.10
CA GLN A 105 -15.53 -10.49 4.98
C GLN A 105 -14.19 -10.59 4.23
N GLY A 106 -14.14 -10.24 2.94
CA GLY A 106 -12.93 -10.24 2.12
C GLY A 106 -12.48 -11.62 1.63
N ALA A 107 -13.32 -12.64 1.77
CA ALA A 107 -13.09 -13.99 1.23
C ALA A 107 -13.75 -14.16 -0.13
N TYR A 108 -13.17 -14.97 -1.01
CA TYR A 108 -13.74 -15.24 -2.33
C TYR A 108 -15.07 -15.99 -2.25
N ASP A 109 -16.01 -15.59 -3.12
CA ASP A 109 -17.32 -16.23 -3.30
C ASP A 109 -17.39 -16.94 -4.66
N PHE A 110 -17.43 -18.27 -4.60
CA PHE A 110 -17.51 -19.16 -5.77
C PHE A 110 -18.90 -19.76 -5.96
N GLY A 111 -19.91 -19.30 -5.23
CA GLY A 111 -21.27 -19.86 -5.26
C GLY A 111 -21.91 -19.82 -6.64
N GLY A 112 -21.63 -18.77 -7.42
CA GLY A 112 -22.10 -18.65 -8.81
C GLY A 112 -21.56 -19.77 -9.71
N MET A 113 -20.25 -20.04 -9.66
CA MET A 113 -19.62 -21.11 -10.46
C MET A 113 -20.11 -22.49 -10.01
N SER A 114 -20.23 -22.71 -8.69
CA SER A 114 -20.74 -23.98 -8.14
C SER A 114 -22.18 -24.26 -8.62
N THR A 115 -23.04 -23.24 -8.57
CA THR A 115 -24.44 -23.37 -9.02
C THR A 115 -24.52 -23.66 -10.52
N LEU A 116 -23.61 -23.09 -11.31
CA LEU A 116 -23.52 -23.37 -12.74
C LEU A 116 -23.08 -24.81 -13.00
N ALA A 117 -22.03 -25.29 -12.32
CA ALA A 117 -21.54 -26.66 -12.45
C ALA A 117 -22.64 -27.68 -12.12
N ASP A 118 -23.41 -27.45 -11.05
CA ASP A 118 -24.55 -28.30 -10.67
C ASP A 118 -25.64 -28.31 -11.75
N ALA A 119 -25.95 -27.16 -12.35
CA ALA A 119 -26.94 -27.06 -13.42
C ALA A 119 -26.50 -27.79 -14.71
N LEU A 120 -25.19 -27.89 -14.96
CA LEU A 120 -24.63 -28.55 -16.14
C LEU A 120 -24.59 -30.07 -16.00
N ALA A 121 -24.42 -30.61 -14.78
CA ALA A 121 -24.22 -32.03 -14.51
C ALA A 121 -25.34 -32.96 -15.06
N GLY A 122 -26.53 -32.42 -15.33
CA GLY A 122 -27.66 -33.16 -15.93
C GLY A 122 -27.81 -33.00 -17.44
N THR A 123 -26.87 -32.35 -18.13
CA THR A 123 -27.01 -31.93 -19.53
C THR A 123 -25.79 -32.34 -20.37
N ASP A 124 -25.97 -32.42 -21.69
CA ASP A 124 -24.86 -32.59 -22.65
C ASP A 124 -24.18 -31.26 -23.02
N VAL A 125 -24.46 -30.18 -22.26
CA VAL A 125 -23.92 -28.83 -22.50
C VAL A 125 -22.59 -28.70 -21.78
N THR A 126 -21.55 -28.32 -22.51
CA THR A 126 -20.24 -28.01 -21.92
C THR A 126 -20.15 -26.55 -21.49
N ALA A 127 -19.34 -26.24 -20.48
CA ALA A 127 -19.06 -24.84 -20.13
C ALA A 127 -17.58 -24.48 -20.29
N TYR A 128 -17.36 -23.25 -20.72
CA TYR A 128 -16.08 -22.56 -20.64
C TYR A 128 -16.10 -21.66 -19.41
N GLY A 129 -15.18 -21.87 -18.47
CA GLY A 129 -15.26 -21.30 -17.12
C GLY A 129 -14.85 -19.82 -17.00
N GLY A 130 -14.36 -19.22 -18.08
CA GLY A 130 -13.84 -17.85 -18.08
C GLY A 130 -12.34 -17.79 -17.81
N THR A 131 -11.88 -16.71 -17.15
CA THR A 131 -10.46 -16.40 -16.96
C THR A 131 -10.01 -16.66 -15.52
N LEU A 132 -8.95 -17.43 -15.34
CA LEU A 132 -8.38 -17.78 -14.03
C LEU A 132 -7.38 -16.73 -13.55
N ALA A 133 -6.45 -16.28 -14.39
CA ALA A 133 -5.47 -15.27 -14.04
C ALA A 133 -5.34 -14.18 -15.11
N SER A 134 -5.14 -12.94 -14.68
CA SER A 134 -4.99 -11.75 -15.52
C SER A 134 -4.39 -10.62 -14.70
N TYR A 135 -3.83 -9.61 -15.35
CA TYR A 135 -3.44 -8.36 -14.68
C TYR A 135 -4.65 -7.47 -14.40
N GLN A 136 -5.76 -7.63 -15.12
CA GLN A 136 -6.99 -6.89 -14.89
C GLN A 136 -7.92 -7.63 -13.91
N GLY A 137 -8.85 -6.88 -13.30
CA GLY A 137 -9.86 -7.46 -12.40
C GLY A 137 -9.33 -7.89 -11.04
N GLN A 138 -8.21 -7.33 -10.61
CA GLN A 138 -7.47 -7.69 -9.40
C GLN A 138 -7.81 -6.82 -8.19
N ARG A 139 -7.48 -7.32 -7.00
CA ARG A 139 -7.67 -6.63 -5.71
C ARG A 139 -6.45 -5.73 -5.38
N ALA A 140 -6.05 -4.85 -6.29
CA ALA A 140 -4.81 -4.07 -6.17
C ALA A 140 -4.67 -3.32 -4.83
N SER A 141 -5.75 -2.69 -4.35
CA SER A 141 -5.76 -2.01 -3.04
C SER A 141 -5.54 -2.95 -1.86
N TYR A 142 -6.07 -4.19 -1.92
CA TYR A 142 -5.86 -5.19 -0.88
C TYR A 142 -4.40 -5.63 -0.84
N TYR A 143 -3.77 -5.87 -2.00
CA TYR A 143 -2.34 -6.22 -2.03
C TYR A 143 -1.46 -5.09 -1.50
N ALA A 144 -1.79 -3.83 -1.82
CA ALA A 144 -1.08 -2.67 -1.28
C ALA A 144 -1.16 -2.62 0.25
N GLU A 145 -2.34 -2.86 0.83
CA GLU A 145 -2.54 -2.95 2.29
C GLU A 145 -1.74 -4.12 2.89
N GLN A 146 -1.74 -5.30 2.25
CA GLN A 146 -0.94 -6.44 2.71
C GLN A 146 0.57 -6.18 2.63
N PHE A 147 1.02 -5.21 1.82
CA PHE A 147 2.43 -4.86 1.67
C PHE A 147 2.88 -3.77 2.64
N GLU A 148 1.98 -3.17 3.42
CA GLU A 148 2.33 -2.14 4.38
C GLU A 148 3.36 -2.65 5.40
N PRO A 149 4.38 -1.82 5.73
CA PRO A 149 5.40 -2.21 6.68
C PRO A 149 4.82 -2.31 8.09
N THR A 150 5.43 -3.14 8.92
CA THR A 150 5.12 -3.17 10.35
C THR A 150 5.88 -2.06 11.05
N ILE A 151 5.15 -1.15 11.70
CA ILE A 151 5.72 -0.03 12.45
C ILE A 151 5.75 -0.41 13.94
N ILE A 152 6.94 -0.48 14.53
CA ILE A 152 7.14 -0.62 15.97
C ILE A 152 7.47 0.76 16.54
N PRO A 153 6.57 1.37 17.34
CA PRO A 153 6.77 2.72 17.83
C PRO A 153 7.94 2.81 18.82
N TYR A 154 8.69 3.91 18.78
CA TYR A 154 9.71 4.19 19.79
C TYR A 154 9.09 4.57 21.14
N GLU A 155 9.48 3.87 22.21
CA GLU A 155 9.14 4.23 23.58
C GLU A 155 10.38 4.82 24.30
N PRO A 156 10.33 6.08 24.78
CA PRO A 156 11.39 6.67 25.59
C PRO A 156 11.68 5.84 26.84
N GLU A 157 12.96 5.67 27.17
CA GLU A 157 13.35 5.02 28.43
C GLU A 157 12.84 5.86 29.61
N LYS A 158 11.91 5.29 30.37
CA LYS A 158 11.36 5.85 31.60
C LYS A 158 11.78 5.01 32.78
N GLY A 159 12.12 5.67 33.88
CA GLY A 159 12.43 4.97 35.11
C GLY A 159 12.41 5.88 36.32
N ARG A 160 12.72 5.28 37.47
CA ARG A 160 12.67 5.94 38.78
C ARG A 160 13.94 5.65 39.55
N THR A 161 14.62 6.69 40.00
CA THR A 161 15.78 6.60 40.89
C THR A 161 15.34 6.85 42.32
N VAL A 162 15.68 5.95 43.24
CA VAL A 162 15.50 6.18 44.68
C VAL A 162 16.65 7.03 45.19
N LEU A 163 16.33 8.22 45.69
CA LEU A 163 17.32 9.11 46.29
C LEU A 163 17.47 8.81 47.78
N PHE A 164 16.35 8.82 48.52
CA PHE A 164 16.32 8.62 49.97
C PHE A 164 15.06 7.87 50.38
N ASN A 165 15.22 6.76 51.10
CA ASN A 165 14.12 6.04 51.76
C ASN A 165 14.34 5.89 53.28
N PHE A 166 15.44 6.41 53.82
CA PHE A 166 15.81 6.46 55.24
C PHE A 166 15.86 5.12 56.01
N GLU A 167 15.49 4.00 55.40
CA GLU A 167 15.42 2.69 56.06
C GLU A 167 16.81 2.15 56.46
N ALA A 168 17.84 2.50 55.68
CA ALA A 168 19.22 2.11 55.96
C ALA A 168 19.86 2.91 57.10
N ASP A 169 19.30 4.08 57.45
CA ASP A 169 19.86 4.98 58.45
C ASP A 169 19.51 4.52 59.88
N GLU A 170 20.36 4.85 60.85
CA GLU A 170 20.06 4.61 62.26
C GLU A 170 19.08 5.67 62.78
N ILE A 171 18.16 5.30 63.68
CA ILE A 171 17.28 6.28 64.31
C ILE A 171 18.13 7.33 65.05
N GLY A 172 17.83 8.61 64.84
CA GLY A 172 18.61 9.74 65.35
C GLY A 172 19.70 10.23 64.39
N THR A 173 19.86 9.62 63.21
CA THR A 173 20.73 10.15 62.17
C THR A 173 20.26 11.55 61.77
N ALA A 174 21.14 12.54 61.94
CA ALA A 174 20.83 13.94 61.67
C ALA A 174 21.29 14.34 60.26
N TYR A 175 20.41 15.04 59.54
CA TYR A 175 20.69 15.67 58.26
C TYR A 175 20.95 17.17 58.46
N PRO A 176 21.91 17.78 57.74
CA PRO A 176 22.16 19.21 57.83
C PRO A 176 20.92 20.02 57.42
N MET A 177 20.73 21.17 58.05
CA MET A 177 19.63 22.09 57.75
C MET A 177 20.12 23.35 57.04
N SER A 178 19.25 23.99 56.25
CA SER A 178 19.54 25.30 55.63
C SER A 178 19.41 26.48 56.58
N GLY A 179 18.86 26.27 57.78
CA GLY A 179 18.59 27.27 58.80
C GLY A 179 18.47 26.63 60.20
N ASN A 180 17.66 27.22 61.08
CA ASN A 180 17.47 26.73 62.45
C ASN A 180 16.45 25.58 62.51
N SER A 181 16.49 24.77 63.58
CA SER A 181 15.78 23.49 63.79
C SER A 181 16.59 22.24 63.42
N SER A 182 15.91 21.09 63.31
CA SER A 182 16.47 19.75 63.15
C SER A 182 15.84 18.99 61.99
N ALA A 183 16.63 18.11 61.36
CA ALA A 183 16.16 17.05 60.48
C ALA A 183 16.77 15.73 60.96
N GLU A 184 15.96 14.82 61.50
CA GLU A 184 16.46 13.58 62.10
C GLU A 184 15.61 12.37 61.69
N VAL A 185 16.28 11.25 61.45
CA VAL A 185 15.59 9.98 61.15
C VAL A 185 14.89 9.46 62.40
N THR A 186 13.61 9.16 62.28
CA THR A 186 12.78 8.62 63.37
C THR A 186 11.87 7.52 62.85
N THR A 187 11.18 6.82 63.75
CA THR A 187 10.14 5.84 63.41
C THR A 187 8.94 6.52 62.71
N ASP A 188 8.40 5.90 61.66
CA ASP A 188 7.15 6.36 61.01
C ASP A 188 6.00 6.38 62.05
N PRO A 189 5.26 7.50 62.17
CA PRO A 189 4.12 7.61 63.08
C PRO A 189 3.02 6.54 62.90
N ASP A 190 2.87 6.01 61.67
CA ASP A 190 1.82 5.05 61.33
C ASP A 190 2.35 3.60 61.23
N ASP A 191 3.67 3.40 61.13
CA ASP A 191 4.28 2.06 61.04
C ASP A 191 5.59 1.99 61.87
N PRO A 192 5.58 1.29 63.03
CA PRO A 192 6.75 1.22 63.89
C PRO A 192 7.95 0.49 63.27
N ASN A 193 7.78 -0.20 62.13
CA ASN A 193 8.85 -0.92 61.45
C ASN A 193 9.54 -0.11 60.34
N LYS A 194 9.07 1.11 60.06
CA LYS A 194 9.63 1.99 59.04
C LYS A 194 10.29 3.22 59.63
N LYS A 195 11.20 3.81 58.87
CA LYS A 195 11.95 5.02 59.26
C LYS A 195 11.68 6.15 58.28
N VAL A 196 11.56 7.35 58.81
CA VAL A 196 11.24 8.56 58.05
C VAL A 196 12.09 9.72 58.54
N LEU A 197 12.30 10.71 57.68
CA LEU A 197 12.99 11.94 58.07
C LEU A 197 11.99 12.91 58.70
N CYS A 198 12.18 13.22 59.98
CA CYS A 198 11.44 14.24 60.70
C CYS A 198 12.09 15.60 60.50
N VAL A 199 11.37 16.57 59.94
CA VAL A 199 11.85 17.95 59.74
C VAL A 199 11.04 18.89 60.63
N GLY A 200 11.72 19.52 61.59
CA GLY A 200 11.08 20.31 62.64
C GLY A 200 10.50 19.48 63.79
N ARG A 201 10.10 20.15 64.87
CA ARG A 201 9.43 19.56 66.05
C ARG A 201 8.43 20.55 66.64
N ALA A 202 7.55 20.05 67.51
CA ALA A 202 6.52 20.87 68.17
C ALA A 202 7.08 22.02 69.03
N ASP A 203 8.30 21.87 69.55
CA ASP A 203 9.02 22.87 70.34
C ASP A 203 10.07 23.66 69.54
N GLU A 204 10.37 23.25 68.32
CA GLU A 204 11.33 23.91 67.42
C GLU A 204 10.94 23.68 65.94
N PHE A 205 10.07 24.53 65.40
CA PHE A 205 9.65 24.45 64.00
C PHE A 205 10.80 24.74 63.03
N ALA A 206 10.78 24.09 61.86
CA ALA A 206 11.73 24.35 60.77
C ALA A 206 11.33 25.61 59.98
N SER A 207 11.26 26.77 60.66
CA SER A 207 10.78 28.03 60.09
C SER A 207 11.60 28.43 58.85
N TYR A 208 11.00 28.31 57.66
CA TYR A 208 11.66 28.54 56.36
C TYR A 208 13.00 27.78 56.21
N SER A 209 13.09 26.61 56.83
CA SER A 209 14.30 25.78 56.82
C SER A 209 14.00 24.38 56.28
N PHE A 210 14.99 23.80 55.59
CA PHE A 210 14.85 22.55 54.87
C PHE A 210 16.04 21.64 55.14
N ALA A 211 15.80 20.33 55.13
CA ALA A 211 16.86 19.33 55.18
C ALA A 211 17.68 19.38 53.88
N LYS A 212 19.01 19.32 54.02
CA LYS A 212 19.99 19.26 52.95
C LYS A 212 20.32 17.81 52.66
N LEU A 213 19.93 17.36 51.48
CA LEU A 213 20.09 15.99 51.03
C LEU A 213 21.14 15.96 49.92
N ASN A 214 22.30 15.35 50.18
CA ASN A 214 23.35 15.25 49.16
C ASN A 214 23.03 14.09 48.21
N VAL A 215 22.61 14.43 47.00
CA VAL A 215 22.24 13.46 45.96
C VAL A 215 23.45 13.15 45.11
N LYS A 216 23.73 11.85 44.94
CA LYS A 216 24.62 11.34 43.90
C LYS A 216 23.81 10.47 42.94
N LEU A 217 23.74 10.89 41.68
CA LEU A 217 23.00 10.16 40.66
C LEU A 217 23.74 8.86 40.25
N PRO A 218 23.02 7.85 39.75
CA PRO A 218 23.64 6.67 39.16
C PRO A 218 24.64 7.01 38.05
N GLU A 219 25.62 6.13 37.83
CA GLU A 219 26.61 6.30 36.77
C GLU A 219 25.94 6.50 35.40
N GLY A 220 26.42 7.49 34.63
CA GLY A 220 25.87 7.83 33.31
C GLY A 220 24.59 8.67 33.33
N ARG A 221 24.06 9.06 34.49
CA ARG A 221 22.88 9.94 34.61
C ARG A 221 23.28 11.35 35.01
N LYS A 222 22.58 12.34 34.44
CA LYS A 222 22.66 13.75 34.82
C LYS A 222 21.29 14.30 35.20
N LEU A 223 21.27 15.39 35.96
CA LEU A 223 20.04 16.00 36.47
C LEU A 223 19.06 16.38 35.35
N GLY A 224 19.58 16.77 34.18
CA GLY A 224 18.79 17.08 32.99
C GLY A 224 18.01 15.89 32.41
N ASP A 225 18.34 14.65 32.76
CA ASP A 225 17.58 13.46 32.33
C ASP A 225 16.26 13.31 33.11
N TYR A 226 16.15 13.95 34.27
CA TYR A 226 15.02 13.81 35.17
C TYR A 226 13.89 14.80 34.86
N VAL A 227 12.65 14.31 34.92
CA VAL A 227 11.44 15.05 34.55
C VAL A 227 10.60 15.45 35.76
N SER A 228 10.69 14.70 36.86
CA SER A 228 9.99 15.04 38.10
C SER A 228 10.69 14.52 39.36
N LEU A 229 10.42 15.20 40.47
CA LEU A 229 10.74 14.79 41.83
C LEU A 229 9.45 14.24 42.46
N GLU A 230 9.52 13.06 43.07
CA GLU A 230 8.40 12.41 43.76
C GLU A 230 8.80 12.12 45.21
N PHE A 231 7.92 12.34 46.17
CA PHE A 231 8.20 12.06 47.58
C PHE A 231 6.93 11.81 48.37
N ASP A 232 7.07 11.12 49.51
CA ASP A 232 6.02 10.99 50.49
C ASP A 232 6.17 12.09 51.53
N MET A 233 5.05 12.71 51.91
CA MET A 233 5.05 13.77 52.92
C MET A 233 3.87 13.61 53.87
N ARG A 234 4.14 13.79 55.17
CA ARG A 234 3.10 13.92 56.20
C ARG A 234 3.32 15.19 56.99
N VAL A 235 2.37 16.12 56.90
CA VAL A 235 2.37 17.33 57.74
C VAL A 235 1.76 17.02 59.09
N ILE A 236 2.32 17.57 60.17
CA ILE A 236 1.79 17.39 61.53
C ILE A 236 0.86 18.52 61.90
N ASP A 237 -0.34 18.14 62.34
CA ASP A 237 -1.47 19.04 62.53
C ASP A 237 -1.62 19.99 61.33
N SER A 238 -1.53 21.30 61.52
CA SER A 238 -1.57 22.28 60.42
C SER A 238 -0.22 22.97 60.17
N HIS A 239 0.85 22.46 60.80
CA HIS A 239 2.17 23.07 60.87
C HIS A 239 2.96 22.85 59.56
N GLY A 240 2.81 23.81 58.64
CA GLY A 240 3.43 23.75 57.31
C GLY A 240 2.42 23.59 56.17
N ILE A 241 1.13 23.54 56.48
CA ILE A 241 0.07 23.55 55.45
C ILE A 241 -0.01 24.92 54.75
N TYR A 242 0.07 25.99 55.55
CA TYR A 242 -0.03 27.37 55.09
C TYR A 242 1.32 28.07 55.20
N GLY A 243 1.61 28.98 54.26
CA GLY A 243 2.90 29.67 54.18
C GLY A 243 3.20 30.15 52.76
N ALA A 244 4.48 30.27 52.43
CA ALA A 244 4.97 30.66 51.11
C ALA A 244 4.99 29.53 50.07
N GLY A 245 4.38 28.38 50.40
CA GLY A 245 4.21 27.23 49.51
C GLY A 245 5.34 26.20 49.60
N MET A 246 5.30 25.21 48.72
CA MET A 246 6.35 24.20 48.55
C MET A 246 7.53 24.78 47.79
N LYS A 247 8.74 24.41 48.21
CA LYS A 247 10.00 24.83 47.59
C LYS A 247 10.88 23.63 47.29
N VAL A 248 11.63 23.76 46.19
CA VAL A 248 12.76 22.89 45.87
C VAL A 248 13.98 23.78 45.77
N TYR A 249 15.10 23.38 46.37
CA TYR A 249 16.39 24.02 46.18
C TYR A 249 17.38 23.01 45.60
N ILE A 250 18.16 23.46 44.61
CA ILE A 250 19.25 22.68 44.01
C ILE A 250 20.51 23.54 44.09
N ASN A 251 21.52 23.09 44.83
CA ASN A 251 22.74 23.85 45.11
C ASN A 251 22.47 25.30 45.58
N GLY A 252 21.44 25.46 46.43
CA GLY A 252 21.02 26.76 46.98
C GLY A 252 20.18 27.63 46.04
N GLN A 253 19.99 27.25 44.78
CA GLN A 253 19.07 27.95 43.87
C GLN A 253 17.63 27.54 44.17
N GLU A 254 16.75 28.52 44.47
CA GLU A 254 15.33 28.30 44.76
C GLU A 254 14.49 28.06 43.50
N PHE A 255 13.60 27.08 43.57
CA PHE A 255 12.52 26.83 42.62
C PHE A 255 11.17 26.87 43.34
N ASN A 256 10.30 27.77 42.89
CA ASN A 256 8.94 27.88 43.39
C ASN A 256 8.04 26.85 42.70
N VAL A 257 7.39 25.98 43.48
CA VAL A 257 6.56 24.88 42.96
C VAL A 257 5.16 25.36 42.53
N GLY A 258 4.72 26.52 43.04
CA GLY A 258 3.42 27.12 42.71
C GLY A 258 2.22 26.54 43.50
N MET A 259 2.46 25.61 44.43
CA MET A 259 1.46 25.01 45.30
C MET A 259 1.96 24.97 46.75
N ASN A 260 1.07 24.98 47.74
CA ASN A 260 1.36 24.68 49.14
C ASN A 260 1.10 23.20 49.48
N ALA A 261 1.47 22.77 50.68
CA ALA A 261 1.34 21.37 51.11
C ALA A 261 -0.09 20.82 50.98
N ALA A 262 -1.13 21.61 51.32
CA ALA A 262 -2.52 21.20 51.12
C ALA A 262 -2.86 20.98 49.63
N THR A 263 -2.46 21.91 48.77
CA THR A 263 -2.79 21.84 47.34
C THR A 263 -2.02 20.77 46.57
N ILE A 264 -0.90 20.26 47.10
CA ILE A 264 -0.23 19.05 46.56
C ILE A 264 -0.81 17.75 47.13
N GLY A 265 -1.83 17.82 47.99
CA GLY A 265 -2.56 16.65 48.52
C GLY A 265 -2.26 16.28 49.98
N CYS A 266 -1.47 17.07 50.72
CA CYS A 266 -1.20 16.78 52.14
C CYS A 266 -2.38 17.18 53.02
N ASN A 267 -2.78 16.26 53.91
CA ASN A 267 -3.78 16.53 54.95
C ASN A 267 -3.13 16.44 56.34
N PRO A 268 -3.65 17.17 57.34
CA PRO A 268 -3.20 17.09 58.72
C PRO A 268 -3.06 15.65 59.21
N ASN A 269 -1.86 15.28 59.69
CA ASN A 269 -1.57 13.98 60.28
C ASN A 269 -1.90 12.78 59.36
N GLN A 270 -1.78 12.97 58.04
CA GLN A 270 -1.96 11.91 57.06
C GLN A 270 -0.82 11.94 56.05
N TRP A 271 -0.38 10.75 55.64
CA TRP A 271 0.60 10.61 54.56
C TRP A 271 -0.05 10.95 53.21
N ASN A 272 0.55 11.90 52.51
CA ASN A 272 0.40 12.04 51.07
C ASN A 272 1.50 11.22 50.41
N ARG A 273 1.12 10.08 49.81
CA ARG A 273 2.06 9.15 49.18
C ARG A 273 2.21 9.49 47.69
N GLY A 274 3.44 9.67 47.22
CA GLY A 274 3.75 9.96 45.83
C GLY A 274 3.41 11.38 45.36
N ALA A 275 3.70 12.40 46.18
CA ALA A 275 3.57 13.80 45.74
C ALA A 275 4.59 14.10 44.64
N VAL A 276 4.13 14.58 43.47
CA VAL A 276 4.99 14.82 42.29
C VAL A 276 5.18 16.32 42.04
N ILE A 277 6.43 16.73 41.80
CA ILE A 277 6.83 18.07 41.34
C ILE A 277 7.52 17.93 39.99
N LYS A 278 6.97 18.55 38.95
CA LYS A 278 7.60 18.56 37.61
C LYS A 278 8.84 19.45 37.58
N MET A 279 9.87 19.04 36.86
CA MET A 279 11.16 19.74 36.80
C MET A 279 11.47 20.34 35.41
N LYS A 280 10.65 20.04 34.41
CA LYS A 280 10.76 20.57 33.03
C LYS A 280 9.52 21.35 32.58
N ASP A 281 8.59 21.62 33.51
CA ASP A 281 7.30 22.25 33.23
C ASP A 281 6.93 23.13 34.43
N ALA A 282 6.75 24.43 34.18
CA ALA A 282 6.39 25.41 35.21
C ALA A 282 4.92 25.30 35.66
N THR A 283 4.12 24.42 35.04
CA THR A 283 2.73 24.17 35.45
C THR A 283 2.72 23.56 36.85
N ALA A 284 2.12 24.27 37.79
CA ALA A 284 2.07 23.87 39.19
C ALA A 284 1.36 22.50 39.38
N PRO A 285 1.92 21.56 40.17
CA PRO A 285 3.18 21.67 40.91
C PRO A 285 4.40 21.42 40.01
N GLY A 286 5.23 22.45 39.78
CA GLY A 286 6.37 22.30 38.88
C GLY A 286 7.24 23.55 38.69
N PHE A 287 8.42 23.35 38.09
CA PHE A 287 9.37 24.38 37.68
C PHE A 287 10.13 23.94 36.42
N VAL A 288 10.94 24.83 35.84
CA VAL A 288 11.83 24.54 34.70
C VAL A 288 13.28 24.57 35.17
N LEU A 289 13.97 23.44 35.08
CA LEU A 289 15.38 23.30 35.39
C LEU A 289 16.23 24.07 34.36
N PRO A 290 17.11 24.99 34.79
CA PRO A 290 17.99 25.72 33.87
C PRO A 290 19.11 24.83 33.33
N ALA A 291 19.56 25.10 32.11
CA ALA A 291 20.65 24.37 31.46
C ALA A 291 21.95 24.35 32.31
N SER A 292 22.20 25.40 33.09
CA SER A 292 23.36 25.50 33.99
C SER A 292 23.39 24.43 35.10
N LEU A 293 22.26 23.79 35.41
CA LEU A 293 22.17 22.72 36.39
C LEU A 293 21.96 21.34 35.74
N ALA A 294 21.71 21.28 34.43
CA ALA A 294 21.32 20.04 33.75
C ALA A 294 22.44 18.98 33.73
N GLU A 295 23.71 19.40 33.71
CA GLU A 295 24.87 18.49 33.67
C GLU A 295 25.32 18.00 35.05
N LEU A 296 24.62 18.36 36.13
CA LEU A 296 24.99 17.92 37.48
C LEU A 296 24.76 16.42 37.65
N THR A 297 25.78 15.73 38.18
CA THR A 297 25.73 14.31 38.57
C THR A 297 25.72 14.12 40.09
N GLU A 298 26.11 15.16 40.83
CA GLU A 298 26.05 15.25 42.29
C GLU A 298 25.61 16.67 42.70
N PHE A 299 24.67 16.80 43.63
CA PHE A 299 24.10 18.09 44.03
C PHE A 299 23.42 18.03 45.41
N GLU A 300 23.29 19.20 46.05
CA GLU A 300 22.47 19.35 47.27
C GLU A 300 21.01 19.59 46.86
N LEU A 301 20.12 18.69 47.30
CA LEU A 301 18.67 18.79 47.15
C LEU A 301 18.04 19.22 48.48
N GLN A 302 17.11 20.17 48.42
CA GLN A 302 16.21 20.48 49.54
C GLN A 302 14.78 20.51 48.99
N VAL A 303 13.84 19.87 49.69
CA VAL A 303 12.42 19.89 49.33
C VAL A 303 11.56 19.97 50.59
N GLY A 304 10.53 20.81 50.58
CA GLY A 304 9.62 20.92 51.72
C GLY A 304 8.71 22.15 51.67
N THR A 305 8.03 22.40 52.78
CA THR A 305 7.11 23.54 52.92
C THR A 305 7.81 24.78 53.52
N ALA A 306 7.72 25.91 52.84
CA ALA A 306 8.20 27.20 53.31
C ALA A 306 7.17 27.85 54.23
N SER A 307 7.22 27.54 55.52
CA SER A 307 6.31 28.08 56.53
C SER A 307 7.07 28.52 57.78
N GLY A 308 6.50 29.48 58.52
CA GLY A 308 7.00 29.87 59.84
C GLY A 308 6.84 28.78 60.90
N GLU A 309 5.93 27.82 60.67
CA GLU A 309 5.66 26.70 61.57
C GLU A 309 5.78 25.38 60.81
N ALA A 310 6.86 25.13 60.07
CA ALA A 310 6.99 23.88 59.33
C ALA A 310 7.33 22.71 60.27
N TYR A 311 6.48 21.67 60.28
CA TYR A 311 6.73 20.40 60.96
C TYR A 311 6.11 19.25 60.17
N TYR A 312 6.96 18.40 59.59
CA TYR A 312 6.54 17.33 58.70
C TYR A 312 7.52 16.17 58.66
N TYR A 313 7.05 15.03 58.17
CA TYR A 313 7.88 13.89 57.82
C TYR A 313 8.04 13.79 56.30
N LEU A 314 9.23 13.40 55.87
CA LEU A 314 9.52 12.99 54.50
C LEU A 314 9.92 11.51 54.47
N ASP A 315 9.51 10.84 53.41
CA ASP A 315 9.89 9.47 53.13
C ASP A 315 9.94 9.27 51.60
N ASN A 316 10.60 8.20 51.14
CA ASN A 316 10.54 7.72 49.76
C ASN A 316 10.73 8.82 48.71
N ILE A 317 11.85 9.52 48.75
CA ILE A 317 12.21 10.55 47.79
C ILE A 317 12.79 9.89 46.55
N TYR A 318 12.12 10.08 45.42
CA TYR A 318 12.46 9.56 44.12
C TYR A 318 12.63 10.69 43.11
N MET A 319 13.39 10.43 42.05
CA MET A 319 13.32 11.23 40.83
C MET A 319 12.97 10.33 39.65
N ASN A 320 11.99 10.76 38.86
CA ASN A 320 11.58 10.08 37.64
C ASN A 320 12.36 10.66 36.45
N TYR A 321 12.91 9.79 35.62
CA TYR A 321 13.65 10.19 34.42
C TYR A 321 12.94 9.76 33.15
N GLU A 322 13.18 10.54 32.10
CA GLU A 322 12.80 10.24 30.73
C GLU A 322 13.96 10.66 29.85
N VAL A 323 14.64 9.68 29.25
CA VAL A 323 15.73 9.97 28.32
C VAL A 323 15.10 10.46 27.03
N ALA A 324 15.41 11.70 26.66
CA ALA A 324 14.95 12.25 25.39
C ALA A 324 15.36 11.30 24.26
N GLY A 325 14.43 10.99 23.36
CA GLY A 325 14.71 10.27 22.12
C GLY A 325 15.53 11.08 21.12
N THR A 326 16.25 12.13 21.57
CA THR A 326 17.10 13.00 20.78
C THR A 326 18.31 13.44 21.60
N GLY A 327 19.44 13.66 20.93
CA GLY A 327 20.63 14.21 21.58
C GLY A 327 21.77 14.50 20.60
N THR A 328 22.96 14.76 21.14
CA THR A 328 24.13 15.19 20.36
C THR A 328 25.42 14.50 20.79
N THR A 329 26.34 14.35 19.83
CA THR A 329 27.75 14.04 20.05
C THR A 329 28.57 15.20 19.52
N VAL A 330 29.34 15.86 20.39
CA VAL A 330 30.05 17.10 20.06
C VAL A 330 31.54 16.83 20.00
N ILE A 331 32.17 17.31 18.94
CA ILE A 331 33.63 17.49 18.85
C ILE A 331 33.88 18.95 19.20
N ASP A 332 34.40 19.18 20.40
CA ASP A 332 34.87 20.48 20.86
C ASP A 332 36.40 20.50 20.94
N PHE A 333 36.97 21.70 21.04
CA PHE A 333 38.42 21.90 21.14
C PHE A 333 38.85 22.46 22.49
N GLU A 334 37.92 22.62 23.44
CA GLU A 334 38.18 23.24 24.75
C GLU A 334 39.13 22.39 25.60
N GLY A 335 39.04 21.06 25.47
CA GLY A 335 39.93 20.11 26.13
C GLY A 335 41.36 20.05 25.55
N ASP A 336 41.60 20.63 24.37
CA ASP A 336 42.85 20.44 23.64
C ASP A 336 43.97 21.40 24.09
N GLU A 337 45.23 20.96 23.93
CA GLU A 337 46.38 21.85 24.08
C GLU A 337 46.50 22.78 22.87
N LEU A 338 46.86 24.05 23.10
CA LEU A 338 47.13 25.00 22.01
C LEU A 338 48.28 24.49 21.15
N GLY A 339 48.11 24.54 19.82
CA GLY A 339 49.06 24.00 18.85
C GLY A 339 48.85 22.52 18.51
N LYS A 340 47.89 21.82 19.14
CA LYS A 340 47.49 20.47 18.71
C LYS A 340 47.02 20.52 17.25
N THR A 341 47.34 19.49 16.49
CA THR A 341 46.96 19.38 15.07
C THR A 341 46.08 18.17 14.84
N TYR A 342 45.17 18.26 13.88
CA TYR A 342 44.36 17.13 13.42
C TYR A 342 44.79 16.69 12.01
N PRO A 343 44.74 15.39 11.69
CA PRO A 343 45.00 14.91 10.35
C PRO A 343 44.07 15.57 9.33
N MET A 344 44.56 15.73 8.10
CA MET A 344 43.80 16.31 6.99
C MET A 344 43.64 15.27 5.88
N THR A 345 42.51 15.29 5.15
CA THR A 345 42.27 14.37 4.02
C THR A 345 43.22 14.59 2.83
N GLY A 346 43.86 15.75 2.75
CA GLY A 346 44.86 16.10 1.73
C GLY A 346 45.96 17.02 2.27
N GLY A 347 46.76 17.63 1.38
CA GLY A 347 47.86 18.51 1.77
C GLY A 347 47.39 19.89 2.28
N SER A 348 47.15 20.02 3.59
CA SER A 348 46.89 21.29 4.27
C SER A 348 47.22 21.19 5.77
N SER A 349 46.81 22.18 6.57
CA SER A 349 47.04 22.25 8.02
C SER A 349 45.73 22.43 8.80
N SER A 350 45.67 21.84 9.99
CA SER A 350 44.71 22.21 11.02
C SER A 350 45.41 22.33 12.37
N VAL A 351 45.14 23.41 13.11
CA VAL A 351 45.82 23.73 14.39
C VAL A 351 44.80 24.29 15.37
N VAL A 352 44.83 23.80 16.62
CA VAL A 352 44.01 24.35 17.71
C VAL A 352 44.64 25.63 18.22
N GLU A 353 43.87 26.72 18.21
CA GLU A 353 44.29 28.05 18.64
C GLU A 353 43.19 28.71 19.48
N ASN A 354 43.49 29.86 20.10
CA ASN A 354 42.43 30.63 20.75
C ASN A 354 41.58 31.32 19.68
N ASP A 355 40.27 31.40 19.91
CA ASP A 355 39.36 32.15 19.05
C ASP A 355 39.83 33.61 18.92
N PRO A 356 40.12 34.09 17.70
CA PRO A 356 40.60 35.46 17.49
C PRO A 356 39.59 36.54 17.91
N THR A 357 38.30 36.19 18.04
CA THR A 357 37.24 37.09 18.50
C THR A 357 36.97 37.00 20.01
N GLY A 358 37.47 35.95 20.67
CA GLY A 358 37.24 35.67 22.09
C GLY A 358 35.83 35.17 22.42
N GLU A 359 35.03 34.79 21.43
CA GLU A 359 33.66 34.31 21.63
C GLU A 359 33.60 32.83 22.03
N SER A 360 34.61 32.05 21.67
CA SER A 360 34.56 30.57 21.72
C SER A 360 35.77 29.86 22.30
N GLY A 361 36.55 30.49 23.19
CA GLY A 361 37.66 29.80 23.84
C GLY A 361 38.71 29.30 22.83
N LYS A 362 38.75 27.99 22.57
CA LYS A 362 39.66 27.32 21.62
C LYS A 362 38.92 26.83 20.38
N VAL A 363 39.55 27.01 19.22
CA VAL A 363 38.97 26.69 17.91
C VAL A 363 39.99 26.02 17.02
N LEU A 364 39.53 25.31 15.99
CA LEU A 364 40.39 24.68 15.00
C LEU A 364 40.59 25.61 13.80
N HIS A 365 41.81 26.12 13.64
CA HIS A 365 42.22 26.90 12.48
C HIS A 365 42.59 25.98 11.32
N VAL A 366 41.90 26.12 10.17
CA VAL A 366 42.13 25.33 8.96
C VAL A 366 42.75 26.18 7.84
N GLY A 367 43.85 25.70 7.28
CA GLY A 367 44.63 26.40 6.26
C GLY A 367 45.34 27.66 6.79
N THR A 368 46.11 28.32 5.93
CA THR A 368 46.82 29.56 6.25
C THR A 368 46.79 30.53 5.07
N ALA A 369 47.10 31.81 5.31
CA ALA A 369 47.14 32.82 4.24
C ALA A 369 48.14 32.48 3.11
N SER A 370 49.21 31.73 3.40
CA SER A 370 50.21 31.30 2.41
C SER A 370 49.97 29.89 1.87
N SER A 371 49.09 29.10 2.50
CA SER A 371 48.74 27.74 2.09
C SER A 371 47.28 27.45 2.48
N LEU A 372 46.37 27.82 1.57
CA LEU A 372 44.94 27.60 1.73
C LEU A 372 44.62 26.10 1.65
N ALA A 373 43.60 25.66 2.37
CA ALA A 373 43.09 24.29 2.24
C ALA A 373 42.34 24.16 0.91
N SER A 374 42.85 23.31 0.02
CA SER A 374 42.22 23.02 -1.28
C SER A 374 41.69 21.60 -1.25
N TYR A 375 40.37 21.44 -1.20
CA TYR A 375 39.68 20.15 -1.10
C TYR A 375 40.28 19.21 -0.04
N SER A 376 40.68 19.78 1.10
CA SER A 376 41.34 19.09 2.20
C SER A 376 40.64 19.44 3.51
N TYR A 377 40.25 18.43 4.27
CA TYR A 377 39.35 18.56 5.42
C TYR A 377 39.96 17.94 6.68
N PRO A 378 39.80 18.56 7.86
CA PRO A 378 40.26 17.96 9.11
C PRO A 378 39.50 16.67 9.41
N GLN A 379 40.21 15.68 9.95
CA GLN A 379 39.70 14.35 10.28
C GLN A 379 39.68 14.12 11.80
N PHE A 380 38.60 13.51 12.27
CA PHE A 380 38.32 13.24 13.67
C PHE A 380 37.90 11.79 13.83
N THR A 381 38.44 11.11 14.86
CA THR A 381 37.88 9.85 15.32
C THR A 381 36.77 10.16 16.32
N VAL A 382 35.54 9.80 15.97
CA VAL A 382 34.35 10.11 16.76
C VAL A 382 33.80 8.81 17.32
N GLN A 383 33.83 8.70 18.64
CA GLN A 383 33.07 7.69 19.35
C GLN A 383 31.62 8.15 19.44
N LEU A 384 30.70 7.37 18.88
CA LEU A 384 29.29 7.67 18.95
C LEU A 384 28.77 7.40 20.37
N GLN A 385 27.60 7.94 20.67
CA GLN A 385 27.02 7.81 22.00
C GLN A 385 26.83 6.33 22.36
N PRO A 386 27.18 5.88 23.59
CA PRO A 386 27.00 4.49 23.98
C PRO A 386 25.59 3.97 23.71
N GLY A 387 25.49 2.80 23.08
CA GLY A 387 24.21 2.20 22.68
C GLY A 387 23.59 2.81 21.42
N ARG A 388 24.34 3.61 20.67
CA ARG A 388 23.95 4.16 19.35
C ARG A 388 24.87 3.68 18.25
N THR A 389 24.35 3.64 17.04
CA THR A 389 25.13 3.44 15.82
C THR A 389 24.91 4.60 14.84
N LEU A 390 25.69 4.65 13.77
CA LEU A 390 25.61 5.75 12.79
C LEU A 390 24.19 5.95 12.22
N LYS A 391 23.38 4.89 12.11
CA LYS A 391 21.99 4.98 11.64
C LYS A 391 21.06 5.80 12.54
N ASP A 392 21.40 5.95 13.82
CA ASP A 392 20.60 6.71 14.78
C ASP A 392 20.87 8.22 14.65
N TYR A 393 21.90 8.61 13.90
CA TYR A 393 22.27 10.01 13.69
C TYR A 393 21.48 10.64 12.53
N THR A 394 21.08 11.89 12.71
CA THR A 394 20.17 12.63 11.82
C THR A 394 20.86 13.72 11.02
N GLY A 395 22.09 14.07 11.37
CA GLY A 395 22.84 15.09 10.65
C GLY A 395 23.96 15.72 11.46
N ILE A 396 24.71 16.60 10.80
CA ILE A 396 25.86 17.31 11.35
C ILE A 396 25.59 18.81 11.33
N THR A 397 25.82 19.46 12.47
CA THR A 397 25.89 20.91 12.61
C THR A 397 27.34 21.34 12.75
N LEU A 398 27.71 22.46 12.12
CA LEU A 398 29.07 22.98 12.14
C LEU A 398 29.07 24.50 12.38
N ASP A 399 29.82 24.96 13.37
CA ASP A 399 30.12 26.38 13.53
C ASP A 399 31.37 26.74 12.72
N MET A 400 31.27 27.77 11.89
CA MET A 400 32.38 28.18 11.03
C MET A 400 32.55 29.69 10.99
N TYR A 401 33.80 30.14 11.08
CA TYR A 401 34.25 31.50 10.82
C TYR A 401 35.07 31.52 9.54
N LEU A 402 34.57 32.17 8.48
CA LEU A 402 35.28 32.27 7.20
C LEU A 402 36.23 33.47 7.22
N ILE A 403 37.52 33.25 6.98
CA ILE A 403 38.51 34.33 6.94
C ILE A 403 38.50 34.92 5.53
N ASP A 404 38.22 36.22 5.40
CA ASP A 404 38.14 36.95 4.13
C ASP A 404 37.25 36.27 3.07
N GLY A 405 36.20 35.58 3.53
CA GLY A 405 35.28 34.83 2.67
C GLY A 405 35.91 33.61 1.95
N LYS A 406 37.10 33.17 2.38
CA LYS A 406 37.81 32.02 1.80
C LYS A 406 37.10 30.72 2.14
N GLY A 407 36.68 29.99 1.10
CA GLY A 407 35.85 28.79 1.21
C GLY A 407 34.34 29.07 1.25
N LYS A 408 33.90 30.32 1.06
CA LYS A 408 32.48 30.68 1.01
C LYS A 408 31.73 30.04 -0.16
N TYR A 409 32.42 29.92 -1.30
CA TYR A 409 31.92 29.34 -2.53
C TYR A 409 32.78 28.15 -2.96
N GLY A 410 32.18 27.24 -3.70
CA GLY A 410 32.81 26.02 -4.17
C GLY A 410 31.76 24.97 -4.48
N SER A 411 32.16 23.71 -4.32
CA SER A 411 31.38 22.53 -4.68
C SER A 411 30.48 22.01 -3.54
N GLY A 412 30.18 22.87 -2.56
CA GLY A 412 29.39 22.54 -1.37
C GLY A 412 30.22 22.18 -0.16
N MET A 413 29.56 22.05 0.99
CA MET A 413 30.16 21.43 2.18
C MET A 413 30.38 19.94 1.90
N ARG A 414 31.54 19.43 2.31
CA ARG A 414 31.92 18.02 2.18
C ARG A 414 31.91 17.35 3.54
N VAL A 415 31.36 16.15 3.56
CA VAL A 415 31.40 15.24 4.71
C VAL A 415 31.97 13.93 4.22
N LEU A 416 32.95 13.40 4.94
CA LEU A 416 33.52 12.08 4.71
C LEU A 416 33.29 11.23 5.95
N VAL A 417 32.74 10.04 5.76
CA VAL A 417 32.61 9.03 6.81
C VAL A 417 33.43 7.82 6.38
N ASN A 418 34.48 7.49 7.14
CA ASN A 418 35.43 6.42 6.83
C ASN A 418 35.96 6.45 5.38
N GLY A 419 36.18 7.65 4.85
CA GLY A 419 36.72 7.88 3.51
C GLY A 419 35.69 7.94 2.37
N VAL A 420 34.42 7.65 2.63
CA VAL A 420 33.34 7.85 1.64
C VAL A 420 32.88 9.30 1.68
N GLU A 421 33.04 10.03 0.58
CA GLU A 421 32.73 11.45 0.48
C GLU A 421 31.31 11.73 -0.04
N TYR A 422 30.65 12.70 0.59
CA TYR A 422 29.40 13.27 0.13
C TYR A 422 29.46 14.80 0.06
N SER A 423 28.74 15.38 -0.90
CA SER A 423 28.54 16.84 -1.03
C SER A 423 27.13 17.23 -0.63
N SER A 424 26.99 18.21 0.25
CA SER A 424 25.69 18.79 0.58
C SER A 424 25.07 19.61 -0.56
N GLY A 425 25.79 19.85 -1.66
CA GLY A 425 25.38 20.73 -2.76
C GLY A 425 25.30 22.23 -2.40
N LYS A 426 25.50 22.59 -1.13
CA LYS A 426 25.42 23.97 -0.61
C LYS A 426 26.74 24.34 0.08
N GLY A 427 27.36 25.42 -0.37
CA GLY A 427 28.55 25.99 0.30
C GLY A 427 28.16 26.84 1.52
N PRO A 428 29.13 27.29 2.34
CA PRO A 428 28.87 28.13 3.51
C PRO A 428 28.01 29.37 3.21
N ALA A 429 28.15 29.99 2.04
CA ALA A 429 27.32 31.13 1.64
C ALA A 429 25.81 30.81 1.63
N ALA A 430 25.46 29.62 1.12
CA ALA A 430 24.07 29.20 0.98
C ALA A 430 23.44 28.82 2.33
N TYR A 431 24.27 28.50 3.32
CA TYR A 431 23.86 28.35 4.73
C TYR A 431 23.81 29.67 5.49
N GLY A 432 24.22 30.79 4.86
CA GLY A 432 24.19 32.11 5.48
C GLY A 432 25.42 32.47 6.31
N CYS A 433 26.52 31.73 6.18
CA CYS A 433 27.76 32.04 6.90
C CYS A 433 28.32 33.41 6.48
N PRO A 434 28.56 34.34 7.43
CA PRO A 434 29.13 35.65 7.14
C PRO A 434 30.64 35.60 6.88
N ASP A 435 31.18 36.67 6.31
CA ASP A 435 32.63 36.86 6.19
C ASP A 435 33.15 37.47 7.49
N ASN A 436 34.28 36.97 8.00
CA ASN A 436 34.95 37.49 9.18
C ASN A 436 34.03 37.59 10.42
N ALA A 437 33.07 36.68 10.54
CA ALA A 437 32.21 36.50 11.71
C ALA A 437 31.78 35.03 11.84
N TRP A 438 31.33 34.62 13.02
CA TRP A 438 30.85 33.27 13.27
C TRP A 438 29.48 33.01 12.63
N GLY A 439 29.38 31.92 11.87
CA GLY A 439 28.12 31.31 11.48
C GLY A 439 27.71 30.21 12.45
N ARG A 440 27.14 30.57 13.60
CA ARG A 440 26.74 29.64 14.67
C ARG A 440 25.47 28.86 14.32
N GLY A 441 25.54 27.54 14.33
CA GLY A 441 24.43 26.64 14.05
C GLY A 441 23.83 26.76 12.64
N LEU A 442 24.51 27.49 11.73
CA LEU A 442 23.97 27.83 10.41
C LEU A 442 24.15 26.68 9.41
N ILE A 443 25.27 25.96 9.49
CA ILE A 443 25.54 24.83 8.63
C ILE A 443 24.93 23.60 9.28
N TYR A 444 23.78 23.15 8.76
CA TYR A 444 23.18 21.86 9.10
C TYR A 444 23.11 20.97 7.85
N ILE A 445 23.73 19.80 7.93
CA ILE A 445 23.77 18.78 6.87
C ILE A 445 22.99 17.57 7.39
N PRO A 446 21.72 17.38 6.96
CA PRO A 446 20.93 16.23 7.39
C PRO A 446 21.52 14.92 6.85
N PHE A 447 21.26 13.81 7.53
CA PHE A 447 21.43 12.47 7.01
C PHE A 447 20.11 11.97 6.39
N GLY A 448 20.18 11.13 5.37
CA GLY A 448 19.01 10.57 4.69
C GLY A 448 18.42 11.46 3.58
N GLU A 449 17.09 11.42 3.44
CA GLU A 449 16.38 12.08 2.34
C GLU A 449 16.58 13.61 2.35
N GLY A 450 17.00 14.17 1.21
CA GLY A 450 17.34 15.60 1.09
C GLY A 450 18.69 16.01 1.72
N GLY A 451 19.47 15.03 2.21
CA GLY A 451 20.77 15.20 2.84
C GLY A 451 21.79 14.13 2.43
N MET A 452 22.78 13.91 3.28
CA MET A 452 23.82 12.89 3.09
C MET A 452 23.26 11.48 3.35
N PRO A 453 23.30 10.55 2.39
CA PRO A 453 22.98 9.16 2.69
C PRO A 453 24.00 8.59 3.68
N ILE A 454 23.54 7.75 4.59
CA ILE A 454 24.44 6.94 5.40
C ILE A 454 25.14 5.95 4.44
N PRO A 455 26.48 5.86 4.42
CA PRO A 455 27.17 4.95 3.51
C PRO A 455 26.79 3.48 3.77
N GLU A 456 26.62 2.73 2.68
CA GLU A 456 26.26 1.30 2.72
C GLU A 456 27.26 0.49 3.57
N GLY A 457 26.73 -0.32 4.49
CA GLY A 457 27.51 -1.18 5.38
C GLY A 457 28.10 -0.47 6.61
N MET A 458 27.84 0.83 6.78
CA MET A 458 28.33 1.63 7.93
C MET A 458 27.25 1.92 8.99
N GLU A 459 26.02 1.44 8.79
CA GLU A 459 24.83 1.76 9.59
C GLU A 459 25.00 1.39 11.07
N ASN A 460 25.74 0.30 11.32
CA ASN A 460 25.91 -0.30 12.64
C ASN A 460 27.24 0.06 13.33
N LEU A 461 28.02 0.99 12.76
CA LEU A 461 29.26 1.45 13.38
C LEU A 461 28.97 2.27 14.64
N THR A 462 29.77 2.04 15.69
CA THR A 462 29.75 2.80 16.95
C THR A 462 30.92 3.79 17.06
N GLU A 463 31.89 3.70 16.16
CA GLU A 463 33.01 4.63 16.00
C GLU A 463 33.18 4.94 14.51
N ILE A 464 33.40 6.20 14.17
CA ILE A 464 33.64 6.64 12.79
C ILE A 464 34.85 7.56 12.70
N THR A 465 35.49 7.59 11.53
CA THR A 465 36.36 8.69 11.12
C THR A 465 35.54 9.70 10.34
N LEU A 466 35.31 10.87 10.94
CA LEU A 466 34.59 11.98 10.33
C LEU A 466 35.58 12.99 9.75
N ALA A 467 35.38 13.42 8.50
CA ALA A 467 36.01 14.64 7.99
C ALA A 467 34.94 15.59 7.47
N VAL A 468 35.07 16.88 7.75
CA VAL A 468 34.09 17.88 7.32
C VAL A 468 34.74 19.21 6.98
N GLY A 469 34.29 19.86 5.91
CA GLY A 469 34.81 21.15 5.51
C GLY A 469 34.21 21.72 4.24
N SER A 470 34.66 22.90 3.82
CA SER A 470 34.20 23.51 2.57
C SER A 470 34.94 22.93 1.38
N GLY A 471 34.21 22.37 0.40
CA GLY A 471 34.74 21.84 -0.85
C GLY A 471 35.17 22.93 -1.83
N SER A 472 36.14 23.72 -1.41
CA SER A 472 36.70 24.87 -2.13
C SER A 472 38.19 24.67 -2.40
N GLY A 473 38.69 25.30 -3.46
CA GLY A 473 40.12 25.34 -3.75
C GLY A 473 40.89 26.34 -2.89
N GLU A 474 40.18 27.19 -2.14
CA GLU A 474 40.73 28.30 -1.36
C GLU A 474 40.04 28.40 0.01
N TRP A 475 40.00 27.32 0.80
CA TRP A 475 39.37 27.35 2.13
C TRP A 475 40.36 27.80 3.21
N HIS A 476 39.95 28.77 4.02
CA HIS A 476 40.69 29.28 5.17
C HIS A 476 39.70 29.80 6.20
N ALA A 477 39.61 29.11 7.33
CA ALA A 477 38.53 29.30 8.30
C ALA A 477 38.94 28.85 9.70
N TYR A 478 38.18 29.29 10.70
CA TYR A 478 38.12 28.62 11.99
C TYR A 478 36.86 27.76 12.06
N ILE A 479 36.97 26.62 12.70
CA ILE A 479 35.86 25.72 13.02
C ILE A 479 35.73 25.70 14.54
N ASP A 480 34.48 25.73 14.99
CA ASP A 480 34.12 25.41 16.37
C ASP A 480 32.96 24.40 16.38
N ASN A 481 32.78 23.70 17.51
CA ASN A 481 31.73 22.73 17.80
C ASN A 481 31.16 21.98 16.57
N ILE A 482 31.73 20.80 16.28
CA ILE A 482 31.14 19.90 15.28
C ILE A 482 30.14 19.00 16.01
N THR A 483 28.86 19.18 15.73
CA THR A 483 27.79 18.50 16.46
C THR A 483 27.09 17.47 15.58
N LEU A 484 27.20 16.20 15.94
CA LEU A 484 26.41 15.13 15.33
C LEU A 484 25.11 14.99 16.12
N ASN A 485 23.96 15.19 15.48
CA ASN A 485 22.65 15.07 16.09
C ASN A 485 22.13 13.64 15.91
N TRP A 486 21.45 13.08 16.90
CA TRP A 486 20.83 11.76 16.81
C TRP A 486 19.39 11.78 17.34
N LYS A 487 18.57 10.84 16.84
CA LYS A 487 17.21 10.60 17.31
C LYS A 487 16.88 9.11 17.33
N MET A 488 15.93 8.76 18.17
CA MET A 488 15.29 7.46 18.20
C MET A 488 13.96 7.59 17.46
N ASP A 489 13.82 6.85 16.36
CA ASP A 489 12.59 6.77 15.56
C ASP A 489 11.92 5.40 15.72
N ASP A 490 10.67 5.31 15.26
CA ASP A 490 9.95 4.06 15.09
C ASP A 490 10.76 3.09 14.22
N THR A 491 10.75 1.80 14.58
CA THR A 491 11.35 0.77 13.75
C THR A 491 10.36 0.36 12.67
N ILE A 492 10.71 0.63 11.41
CA ILE A 492 9.93 0.22 10.24
C ILE A 492 10.49 -1.11 9.74
N ILE A 493 9.67 -2.15 9.76
CA ILE A 493 10.00 -3.47 9.21
C ILE A 493 9.26 -3.61 7.89
N GLU A 494 9.99 -3.39 6.80
CA GLU A 494 9.52 -3.62 5.43
C GLU A 494 9.33 -5.12 5.16
N LYS A 495 8.29 -5.48 4.41
CA LYS A 495 8.14 -6.86 3.91
C LYS A 495 9.20 -7.18 2.87
N THR A 496 9.83 -8.34 3.00
CA THR A 496 10.82 -8.79 2.01
C THR A 496 10.15 -9.14 0.68
N PRO A 497 10.91 -9.16 -0.44
CA PRO A 497 10.39 -9.62 -1.73
C PRO A 497 9.76 -11.02 -1.65
N GLU A 498 10.36 -11.93 -0.88
CA GLU A 498 9.88 -13.29 -0.67
C GLU A 498 8.54 -13.31 0.08
N GLU A 499 8.40 -12.52 1.15
CA GLU A 499 7.13 -12.42 1.88
C GLU A 499 6.00 -11.86 1.01
N LYS A 500 6.30 -10.89 0.14
CA LYS A 500 5.32 -10.34 -0.82
C LYS A 500 4.93 -11.38 -1.86
N ALA A 501 5.89 -12.13 -2.39
CA ALA A 501 5.63 -13.22 -3.31
C ALA A 501 4.75 -14.31 -2.66
N ASP A 502 5.07 -14.74 -1.44
CA ASP A 502 4.29 -15.75 -0.70
C ASP A 502 2.83 -15.31 -0.49
N ILE A 503 2.60 -14.03 -0.14
CA ILE A 503 1.24 -13.47 0.00
C ILE A 503 0.47 -13.55 -1.32
N LEU A 504 1.10 -13.13 -2.42
CA LEU A 504 0.46 -13.13 -3.74
C LEU A 504 0.20 -14.55 -4.24
N THR A 505 1.17 -15.45 -4.11
CA THR A 505 1.03 -16.86 -4.51
C THR A 505 -0.07 -17.55 -3.70
N ALA A 506 -0.20 -17.27 -2.41
CA ALA A 506 -1.27 -17.81 -1.58
C ALA A 506 -2.67 -17.33 -2.02
N ASP A 507 -2.81 -16.04 -2.31
CA ASP A 507 -4.08 -15.46 -2.77
C ASP A 507 -4.44 -15.93 -4.19
N MET A 508 -3.46 -16.00 -5.10
CA MET A 508 -3.64 -16.61 -6.43
C MET A 508 -4.12 -18.06 -6.32
N ASN A 509 -3.52 -18.85 -5.42
CA ASN A 509 -3.95 -20.24 -5.20
C ASN A 509 -5.37 -20.33 -4.64
N ALA A 510 -5.73 -19.43 -3.72
CA ALA A 510 -7.09 -19.37 -3.18
C ALA A 510 -8.13 -19.04 -4.28
N TRP A 511 -7.79 -18.13 -5.19
CA TRP A 511 -8.65 -17.77 -6.33
C TRP A 511 -8.73 -18.89 -7.38
N ILE A 512 -7.59 -19.28 -7.96
CA ILE A 512 -7.53 -20.27 -9.05
C ILE A 512 -8.04 -21.62 -8.56
N GLY A 513 -7.56 -22.07 -7.39
CA GLY A 513 -8.00 -23.32 -6.80
C GLY A 513 -9.49 -23.32 -6.47
N GLY A 514 -10.01 -22.23 -5.89
CA GLY A 514 -11.43 -22.11 -5.58
C GLY A 514 -12.34 -22.10 -6.81
N MET A 515 -11.93 -21.45 -7.91
CA MET A 515 -12.66 -21.50 -9.18
C MET A 515 -12.65 -22.91 -9.80
N MET A 516 -11.50 -23.59 -9.75
CA MET A 516 -11.35 -24.96 -10.25
C MET A 516 -12.21 -25.94 -9.46
N ASP A 517 -12.16 -25.87 -8.12
CA ASP A 517 -12.98 -26.70 -7.23
C ASP A 517 -14.49 -26.46 -7.46
N ALA A 518 -14.90 -25.19 -7.59
CA ALA A 518 -16.29 -24.84 -7.85
C ALA A 518 -16.78 -25.29 -9.24
N GLY A 519 -15.90 -25.28 -10.25
CA GLY A 519 -16.22 -25.82 -11.58
C GLY A 519 -16.34 -27.36 -11.60
N GLY A 520 -15.66 -28.03 -10.65
CA GLY A 520 -15.72 -29.47 -10.45
C GLY A 520 -15.43 -30.27 -11.72
N GLU A 521 -16.20 -31.33 -11.95
CA GLU A 521 -16.08 -32.16 -13.16
C GLU A 521 -16.81 -31.57 -14.38
N ALA A 522 -17.64 -30.54 -14.19
CA ALA A 522 -18.52 -29.99 -15.23
C ALA A 522 -17.82 -28.94 -16.12
N VAL A 523 -16.84 -28.21 -15.58
CA VAL A 523 -16.15 -27.12 -16.27
C VAL A 523 -14.70 -27.51 -16.55
N THR A 524 -14.44 -28.03 -17.75
CA THR A 524 -13.14 -28.59 -18.12
C THR A 524 -12.29 -27.70 -19.01
N THR A 525 -12.75 -26.50 -19.35
CA THR A 525 -12.03 -25.58 -20.25
C THR A 525 -12.01 -24.17 -19.70
N TRP A 526 -10.82 -23.58 -19.62
CA TRP A 526 -10.56 -22.29 -18.96
C TRP A 526 -9.57 -21.46 -19.75
N ASN A 527 -9.66 -20.14 -19.64
CA ASN A 527 -8.54 -19.26 -19.99
C ASN A 527 -7.63 -19.17 -18.76
N VAL A 528 -6.46 -19.83 -18.78
CA VAL A 528 -5.53 -19.76 -17.65
C VAL A 528 -4.96 -18.36 -17.50
N ILE A 529 -4.60 -17.73 -18.62
CA ILE A 529 -4.14 -16.33 -18.67
C ILE A 529 -5.03 -15.55 -19.64
N GLY A 530 -5.59 -14.45 -19.16
CA GLY A 530 -6.42 -13.55 -19.96
C GLY A 530 -5.81 -12.17 -20.16
N GLU A 531 -5.90 -11.69 -21.40
CA GLU A 531 -5.45 -10.37 -21.85
C GLU A 531 -3.96 -10.07 -21.55
N PRO A 532 -3.03 -11.01 -21.79
CA PRO A 532 -1.62 -10.80 -21.42
C PRO A 532 -0.93 -9.70 -22.24
N LEU A 533 -1.50 -9.24 -23.36
CA LEU A 533 -0.99 -8.12 -24.15
C LEU A 533 -1.69 -6.78 -23.82
N SER A 534 -2.62 -6.77 -22.87
CA SER A 534 -3.33 -5.55 -22.48
C SER A 534 -2.38 -4.55 -21.83
N GLN A 535 -2.52 -3.28 -22.22
CA GLN A 535 -1.82 -2.14 -21.63
C GLN A 535 -2.75 -1.27 -20.77
N THR A 536 -3.96 -1.76 -20.50
CA THR A 536 -4.95 -1.05 -19.68
C THR A 536 -4.48 -0.99 -18.25
N GLN A 537 -4.46 0.23 -17.68
CA GLN A 537 -4.16 0.49 -16.28
C GLN A 537 -5.35 1.18 -15.61
N ASP A 538 -5.92 0.50 -14.61
CA ASP A 538 -7.01 1.01 -13.77
C ASP A 538 -6.79 0.65 -12.28
N ALA A 539 -7.79 0.95 -11.44
CA ALA A 539 -7.74 0.70 -10.00
C ALA A 539 -7.73 -0.80 -9.64
N ASN A 540 -8.07 -1.68 -10.58
CA ASN A 540 -8.11 -3.13 -10.43
C ASN A 540 -7.03 -3.80 -11.31
N THR A 541 -6.00 -3.06 -11.71
CA THR A 541 -4.87 -3.61 -12.44
C THR A 541 -3.70 -3.88 -11.49
N PHE A 542 -3.17 -5.11 -11.51
CA PHE A 542 -2.03 -5.51 -10.68
C PHE A 542 -1.01 -6.34 -11.47
N ASN A 543 0.25 -5.92 -11.43
CA ASN A 543 1.34 -6.58 -12.15
C ASN A 543 2.00 -7.66 -11.28
N PHE A 544 1.51 -8.90 -11.36
CA PHE A 544 2.10 -10.03 -10.63
C PHE A 544 3.54 -10.32 -11.06
N GLY A 545 3.90 -10.05 -12.32
CA GLY A 545 5.24 -10.29 -12.85
C GLY A 545 6.34 -9.54 -12.10
N GLU A 546 6.04 -8.36 -11.52
CA GLU A 546 7.00 -7.61 -10.69
C GLU A 546 7.42 -8.34 -9.41
N TYR A 547 6.56 -9.21 -8.88
CA TYR A 547 6.75 -9.87 -7.59
C TYR A 547 7.04 -11.36 -7.70
N LEU A 548 6.61 -12.01 -8.79
CA LEU A 548 6.70 -13.46 -8.96
C LEU A 548 7.82 -13.91 -9.90
N GLY A 549 8.82 -13.06 -10.16
CA GLY A 549 9.96 -13.41 -11.02
C GLY A 549 9.73 -13.19 -12.52
N GLY A 550 8.71 -12.42 -12.89
CA GLY A 550 8.37 -12.02 -14.26
C GLY A 550 7.08 -12.64 -14.80
N ASP A 551 6.63 -12.15 -15.96
CA ASP A 551 5.38 -12.58 -16.60
C ASP A 551 5.34 -14.08 -16.91
N VAL A 552 6.50 -14.66 -17.22
CA VAL A 552 6.64 -16.09 -17.53
C VAL A 552 6.37 -16.95 -16.29
N GLU A 553 6.99 -16.62 -15.16
CA GLU A 553 6.81 -17.40 -13.92
C GLU A 553 5.40 -17.21 -13.35
N PHE A 554 4.78 -16.04 -13.50
CA PHE A 554 3.36 -15.83 -13.20
C PHE A 554 2.46 -16.79 -14.00
N ALA A 555 2.69 -16.90 -15.32
CA ALA A 555 1.89 -17.77 -16.18
C ALA A 555 2.09 -19.26 -15.84
N ARG A 556 3.34 -19.69 -15.63
CA ARG A 556 3.67 -21.07 -15.23
C ARG A 556 3.04 -21.44 -13.89
N THR A 557 3.10 -20.53 -12.92
CA THR A 557 2.47 -20.70 -11.60
C THR A 557 0.96 -20.90 -11.72
N ALA A 558 0.28 -20.08 -12.53
CA ALA A 558 -1.15 -20.22 -12.76
C ALA A 558 -1.53 -21.55 -13.44
N VAL A 559 -0.73 -22.02 -14.42
CA VAL A 559 -0.91 -23.32 -15.08
C VAL A 559 -0.78 -24.47 -14.09
N ALA A 560 0.26 -24.45 -13.26
CA ALA A 560 0.49 -25.47 -12.24
C ALA A 560 -0.69 -25.51 -11.24
N MET A 561 -1.06 -24.37 -10.65
CA MET A 561 -2.17 -24.28 -9.69
C MET A 561 -3.49 -24.81 -10.27
N ALA A 562 -3.81 -24.44 -11.52
CA ALA A 562 -5.04 -24.88 -12.17
C ALA A 562 -5.06 -26.40 -12.36
N ARG A 563 -3.96 -27.00 -12.83
CA ARG A 563 -3.87 -28.45 -13.08
C ARG A 563 -3.76 -29.27 -11.79
N ASP A 564 -3.06 -28.77 -10.78
CA ASP A 564 -2.89 -29.45 -9.50
C ASP A 564 -4.21 -29.51 -8.70
N THR A 565 -5.08 -28.51 -8.89
CA THR A 565 -6.39 -28.46 -8.21
C THR A 565 -7.50 -29.13 -9.01
N ALA A 566 -7.36 -29.26 -10.33
CA ALA A 566 -8.40 -29.79 -11.20
C ALA A 566 -8.87 -31.20 -10.79
N ALA A 567 -10.17 -31.39 -10.61
CA ALA A 567 -10.77 -32.70 -10.32
C ALA A 567 -10.64 -33.69 -11.50
N VAL A 568 -10.61 -33.17 -12.72
CA VAL A 568 -10.49 -33.90 -13.98
C VAL A 568 -9.52 -33.18 -14.92
N PRO A 569 -8.94 -33.86 -15.92
CA PRO A 569 -8.09 -33.19 -16.90
C PRO A 569 -8.80 -31.99 -17.54
N VAL A 570 -8.16 -30.83 -17.48
CA VAL A 570 -8.67 -29.58 -18.05
C VAL A 570 -7.85 -29.09 -19.23
N GLN A 571 -8.47 -28.25 -20.05
CA GLN A 571 -7.85 -27.56 -21.17
C GLN A 571 -7.66 -26.09 -20.83
N LEU A 572 -6.41 -25.64 -20.90
CA LEU A 572 -5.99 -24.30 -20.51
C LEU A 572 -5.61 -23.47 -21.73
N PHE A 573 -6.39 -22.43 -21.98
CA PHE A 573 -6.21 -21.51 -23.09
C PHE A 573 -5.56 -20.21 -22.63
N VAL A 574 -4.86 -19.53 -23.52
CA VAL A 574 -4.53 -18.12 -23.34
C VAL A 574 -5.51 -17.29 -24.17
N SER A 575 -6.15 -16.31 -23.53
CA SER A 575 -7.16 -15.48 -24.20
C SER A 575 -6.69 -14.06 -24.47
N GLN A 576 -7.10 -13.51 -25.60
CA GLN A 576 -6.79 -12.14 -26.00
C GLN A 576 -7.91 -11.56 -26.87
N THR A 577 -8.29 -10.31 -26.60
CA THR A 577 -9.24 -9.54 -27.42
C THR A 577 -8.58 -9.00 -28.69
N PHE A 578 -9.29 -9.08 -29.81
CA PHE A 578 -8.92 -8.56 -31.13
C PHE A 578 -10.07 -7.71 -31.66
N GLU A 579 -9.80 -6.42 -31.84
CA GLU A 579 -10.75 -5.46 -32.41
C GLU A 579 -10.53 -5.32 -33.92
N GLN A 580 -11.59 -5.05 -34.68
CA GLN A 580 -11.53 -4.84 -36.15
C GLN A 580 -10.45 -3.82 -36.58
N THR A 581 -10.22 -2.83 -35.73
CA THR A 581 -9.25 -1.75 -35.95
C THR A 581 -7.80 -2.18 -35.73
N ASP A 582 -7.55 -3.26 -34.99
CA ASP A 582 -6.21 -3.72 -34.65
C ASP A 582 -5.40 -4.14 -35.89
N ASP A 583 -4.08 -4.17 -35.72
CA ASP A 583 -3.19 -5.01 -36.51
C ASP A 583 -3.24 -6.45 -35.95
N MET A 584 -4.29 -7.16 -36.33
CA MET A 584 -4.58 -8.50 -35.81
C MET A 584 -3.49 -9.52 -36.12
N ALA A 585 -2.79 -9.38 -37.26
CA ALA A 585 -1.72 -10.31 -37.62
C ALA A 585 -0.51 -10.14 -36.69
N SER A 586 -0.07 -8.90 -36.49
CA SER A 586 1.04 -8.60 -35.57
C SER A 586 0.71 -8.99 -34.12
N LYS A 587 -0.53 -8.72 -33.68
CA LYS A 587 -0.98 -9.09 -32.33
C LYS A 587 -1.03 -10.61 -32.12
N ALA A 588 -1.39 -11.39 -33.15
CA ALA A 588 -1.32 -12.85 -33.11
C ALA A 588 0.12 -13.37 -33.04
N ASP A 589 1.06 -12.75 -33.76
CA ASP A 589 2.49 -13.08 -33.70
C ASP A 589 3.06 -12.81 -32.30
N GLN A 590 2.67 -11.69 -31.67
CA GLN A 590 3.05 -11.34 -30.30
C GLN A 590 2.51 -12.34 -29.27
N LEU A 591 1.22 -12.70 -29.37
CA LEU A 591 0.59 -13.66 -28.48
C LEU A 591 1.27 -15.04 -28.57
N THR A 592 1.59 -15.47 -29.79
CA THR A 592 2.29 -16.74 -30.05
C THR A 592 3.69 -16.73 -29.44
N THR A 593 4.41 -15.62 -29.60
CA THR A 593 5.75 -15.46 -29.01
C THR A 593 5.71 -15.57 -27.49
N LEU A 594 4.71 -14.96 -26.86
CA LEU A 594 4.54 -14.99 -25.41
C LEU A 594 4.15 -16.39 -24.90
N VAL A 595 3.23 -17.08 -25.58
CA VAL A 595 2.88 -18.46 -25.21
C VAL A 595 4.08 -19.40 -25.36
N ASN A 596 4.88 -19.23 -26.40
CA ASN A 596 6.09 -20.03 -26.56
C ASN A 596 7.07 -19.85 -25.38
N SER A 597 7.21 -18.64 -24.83
CA SER A 597 8.10 -18.42 -23.67
C SER A 597 7.58 -19.07 -22.39
N TYR A 598 6.26 -19.18 -22.22
CA TYR A 598 5.66 -19.92 -21.10
C TYR A 598 6.07 -21.40 -21.13
N GLU A 599 6.09 -22.01 -22.32
CA GLU A 599 6.36 -23.44 -22.53
C GLU A 599 7.87 -23.78 -22.66
N GLU A 600 8.78 -22.80 -22.58
CA GLU A 600 10.24 -23.03 -22.71
C GLU A 600 10.83 -23.93 -21.62
N ASP A 601 10.15 -24.13 -20.49
CA ASP A 601 10.57 -25.04 -19.42
C ASP A 601 10.40 -26.53 -19.79
N GLY A 602 9.62 -26.84 -20.82
CA GLY A 602 9.30 -28.19 -21.25
C GLY A 602 8.28 -28.94 -20.37
N GLU A 603 7.73 -28.28 -19.35
CA GLU A 603 6.74 -28.84 -18.43
C GLU A 603 5.39 -28.11 -18.55
N THR A 604 5.43 -26.79 -18.68
CA THR A 604 4.27 -25.95 -18.89
C THR A 604 3.70 -26.17 -20.29
N VAL A 605 2.38 -26.36 -20.37
CA VAL A 605 1.67 -26.57 -21.64
C VAL A 605 0.44 -25.69 -21.68
N ILE A 606 0.31 -24.89 -22.73
CA ILE A 606 -0.89 -24.16 -23.11
C ILE A 606 -1.60 -24.96 -24.20
N ASP A 607 -2.84 -25.36 -23.92
CA ASP A 607 -3.62 -26.26 -24.78
C ASP A 607 -4.19 -25.56 -26.02
N GLY A 608 -4.34 -24.23 -26.00
CA GLY A 608 -4.80 -23.48 -27.16
C GLY A 608 -4.91 -21.97 -26.98
N TYR A 609 -5.40 -21.30 -28.02
CA TYR A 609 -5.65 -19.85 -28.03
C TYR A 609 -7.15 -19.55 -28.08
N ASN A 610 -7.62 -18.66 -27.22
CA ASN A 610 -9.00 -18.20 -27.21
C ASN A 610 -9.07 -16.73 -27.66
N ILE A 611 -9.56 -16.50 -28.87
CA ILE A 611 -9.54 -15.20 -29.53
C ILE A 611 -10.90 -14.53 -29.34
N LEU A 612 -10.97 -13.50 -28.49
CA LEU A 612 -12.18 -12.70 -28.32
C LEU A 612 -12.27 -11.74 -29.52
N LEU A 613 -13.13 -12.05 -30.49
CA LEU A 613 -13.10 -11.42 -31.81
C LEU A 613 -14.26 -10.44 -32.01
N HIS A 614 -13.95 -9.15 -31.99
CA HIS A 614 -14.90 -8.07 -32.20
C HIS A 614 -14.75 -7.49 -33.60
N THR A 615 -15.79 -7.65 -34.41
CA THR A 615 -15.74 -7.29 -35.83
C THR A 615 -16.77 -6.22 -36.19
N VAL A 616 -16.50 -5.51 -37.27
CA VAL A 616 -17.36 -4.43 -37.76
C VAL A 616 -17.58 -4.61 -39.25
N TYR A 617 -18.84 -4.81 -39.65
CA TYR A 617 -19.25 -4.72 -41.04
C TYR A 617 -19.33 -3.24 -41.43
N SER A 618 -18.52 -2.83 -42.42
CA SER A 618 -18.53 -1.47 -42.92
C SER A 618 -19.37 -1.36 -44.19
N LYS A 619 -20.18 -0.30 -44.28
CA LYS A 619 -20.93 0.01 -45.51
C LYS A 619 -20.05 0.58 -46.62
N ASP A 620 -18.81 0.98 -46.31
CA ASP A 620 -17.81 1.28 -47.32
C ASP A 620 -17.17 -0.02 -47.83
N ALA A 621 -17.36 -0.32 -49.11
CA ALA A 621 -16.89 -1.57 -49.72
C ALA A 621 -15.35 -1.74 -49.69
N THR A 622 -14.59 -0.63 -49.69
CA THR A 622 -13.12 -0.68 -49.60
C THR A 622 -12.68 -1.04 -48.19
N ILE A 623 -13.31 -0.42 -47.18
CA ILE A 623 -13.06 -0.74 -45.77
C ILE A 623 -13.50 -2.18 -45.49
N GLN A 624 -14.66 -2.60 -45.99
CA GLN A 624 -15.14 -3.96 -45.81
C GLN A 624 -14.21 -5.02 -46.42
N ALA A 625 -13.69 -4.79 -47.63
CA ALA A 625 -12.70 -5.70 -48.23
C ALA A 625 -11.38 -5.74 -47.43
N SER A 626 -10.97 -4.61 -46.85
CA SER A 626 -9.84 -4.55 -45.92
C SER A 626 -10.12 -5.35 -44.64
N ASN A 627 -11.32 -5.22 -44.08
CA ASN A 627 -11.75 -5.95 -42.90
C ASN A 627 -11.73 -7.47 -43.12
N GLU A 628 -12.21 -7.94 -44.27
CA GLU A 628 -12.11 -9.35 -44.67
C GLU A 628 -10.65 -9.82 -44.78
N SER A 629 -9.79 -9.01 -45.41
CA SER A 629 -8.36 -9.31 -45.54
C SER A 629 -7.65 -9.41 -44.17
N LYS A 630 -8.02 -8.57 -43.20
CA LYS A 630 -7.49 -8.64 -41.83
C LYS A 630 -7.88 -9.95 -41.12
N ILE A 631 -9.13 -10.40 -41.30
CA ILE A 631 -9.60 -11.68 -40.74
C ILE A 631 -8.84 -12.86 -41.35
N THR A 632 -8.67 -12.89 -42.67
CA THR A 632 -7.85 -13.90 -43.35
C THR A 632 -6.41 -13.90 -42.82
N ALA A 633 -5.81 -12.72 -42.61
CA ALA A 633 -4.46 -12.59 -42.08
C ALA A 633 -4.36 -13.11 -40.63
N LEU A 634 -5.30 -12.74 -39.76
CA LEU A 634 -5.38 -13.24 -38.38
C LEU A 634 -5.40 -14.77 -38.34
N PHE A 635 -6.33 -15.41 -39.07
CA PHE A 635 -6.41 -16.87 -39.06
C PHE A 635 -5.21 -17.55 -39.71
N THR A 636 -4.57 -16.90 -40.69
CA THR A 636 -3.32 -17.43 -41.27
C THR A 636 -2.21 -17.48 -40.23
N ARG A 637 -2.05 -16.44 -39.42
CA ARG A 637 -1.07 -16.42 -38.31
C ARG A 637 -1.39 -17.43 -37.22
N LEU A 638 -2.65 -17.53 -36.83
CA LEU A 638 -3.08 -18.50 -35.81
C LEU A 638 -2.90 -19.95 -36.29
N LYS A 639 -3.05 -20.22 -37.59
CA LYS A 639 -2.70 -21.53 -38.17
C LYS A 639 -1.22 -21.86 -37.99
N GLU A 640 -0.34 -20.87 -38.23
CA GLU A 640 1.12 -21.03 -38.10
C GLU A 640 1.54 -21.36 -36.65
N ALA A 641 0.77 -20.90 -35.65
CA ALA A 641 1.00 -21.21 -34.24
C ALA A 641 0.75 -22.70 -33.87
N GLY A 642 0.03 -23.46 -34.72
CA GLY A 642 -0.06 -24.92 -34.64
C GLY A 642 -0.87 -25.51 -33.47
N LYS A 643 -1.50 -24.68 -32.63
CA LYS A 643 -2.33 -25.11 -31.49
C LYS A 643 -3.84 -24.98 -31.81
N PRO A 644 -4.72 -25.67 -31.07
CA PRO A 644 -6.17 -25.44 -31.10
C PRO A 644 -6.54 -23.95 -30.96
N ILE A 645 -7.41 -23.48 -31.84
CA ILE A 645 -7.90 -22.09 -31.88
C ILE A 645 -9.39 -22.09 -31.61
N ARG A 646 -9.80 -21.30 -30.63
CA ARG A 646 -11.21 -20.98 -30.34
C ARG A 646 -11.46 -19.52 -30.67
N ILE A 647 -12.58 -19.23 -31.33
CA ILE A 647 -13.08 -17.86 -31.46
C ILE A 647 -14.18 -17.65 -30.44
N SER A 648 -14.11 -16.57 -29.67
CA SER A 648 -15.09 -16.27 -28.63
C SER A 648 -15.49 -14.82 -28.62
N ASP A 649 -16.53 -14.50 -27.83
CA ASP A 649 -17.22 -13.21 -27.86
C ASP A 649 -17.42 -12.67 -29.29
N LEU A 650 -17.70 -13.57 -30.25
CA LEU A 650 -17.74 -13.22 -31.66
C LEU A 650 -18.89 -12.27 -31.88
N SER A 651 -18.56 -11.04 -32.24
CA SER A 651 -19.54 -9.97 -32.44
C SER A 651 -19.36 -9.30 -33.79
N VAL A 652 -20.49 -8.88 -34.36
CA VAL A 652 -20.54 -8.04 -35.56
C VAL A 652 -21.36 -6.81 -35.22
N CYS A 653 -20.75 -5.64 -35.32
CA CYS A 653 -21.45 -4.36 -35.37
C CYS A 653 -21.58 -3.88 -36.81
N VAL A 654 -22.47 -2.93 -37.07
CA VAL A 654 -22.64 -2.29 -38.38
C VAL A 654 -22.14 -0.85 -38.31
N GLU A 655 -21.35 -0.44 -39.29
CA GLU A 655 -20.78 0.90 -39.40
C GLU A 655 -21.27 1.61 -40.66
N ASN A 656 -21.65 2.88 -40.51
CA ASN A 656 -21.96 3.78 -41.61
C ASN A 656 -20.70 4.18 -42.38
N THR A 657 -20.88 4.74 -43.58
CA THR A 657 -19.76 5.25 -44.40
C THR A 657 -18.96 6.39 -43.76
N ASP A 658 -19.48 7.00 -42.69
CA ASP A 658 -18.80 8.03 -41.91
C ASP A 658 -18.04 7.48 -40.69
N GLY A 659 -18.03 6.16 -40.50
CA GLY A 659 -17.37 5.50 -39.37
C GLY A 659 -18.22 5.37 -38.11
N THR A 660 -19.49 5.80 -38.12
CA THR A 660 -20.37 5.69 -36.94
C THR A 660 -21.05 4.33 -36.85
N LEU A 661 -21.09 3.75 -35.64
CA LEU A 661 -21.81 2.49 -35.39
C LEU A 661 -23.33 2.69 -35.35
N ILE A 662 -24.05 1.72 -35.92
CA ILE A 662 -25.51 1.67 -35.93
C ILE A 662 -25.99 0.77 -34.80
N GLN A 663 -26.94 1.25 -34.00
CA GLN A 663 -27.61 0.45 -32.98
C GLN A 663 -28.42 -0.68 -33.63
N ALA A 664 -28.42 -1.87 -33.03
CA ALA A 664 -29.03 -3.08 -33.58
C ALA A 664 -30.51 -2.88 -33.98
N GLY A 665 -31.28 -2.13 -33.18
CA GLY A 665 -32.69 -1.81 -33.46
C GLY A 665 -32.91 -0.85 -34.65
N GLN A 666 -31.85 -0.20 -35.14
CA GLN A 666 -31.87 0.77 -36.24
C GLN A 666 -31.20 0.23 -37.52
N VAL A 667 -30.58 -0.96 -37.45
CA VAL A 667 -29.95 -1.59 -38.61
C VAL A 667 -31.04 -1.98 -39.62
N SER A 668 -30.87 -1.51 -40.86
CA SER A 668 -31.78 -1.83 -41.96
C SER A 668 -31.76 -3.32 -42.31
N THR A 669 -32.82 -3.81 -42.95
CA THR A 669 -32.91 -5.20 -43.43
C THR A 669 -31.70 -5.61 -44.28
N ASP A 670 -31.31 -4.78 -45.26
CA ASP A 670 -30.19 -5.05 -46.15
C ASP A 670 -28.85 -5.02 -45.41
N ASP A 671 -28.63 -4.04 -44.53
CA ASP A 671 -27.40 -3.95 -43.75
C ASP A 671 -27.25 -5.16 -42.81
N ARG A 672 -28.37 -5.64 -42.23
CA ARG A 672 -28.40 -6.84 -41.38
C ARG A 672 -28.07 -8.10 -42.16
N ILE A 673 -28.62 -8.25 -43.38
CA ILE A 673 -28.29 -9.36 -44.28
C ILE A 673 -26.80 -9.33 -44.63
N ASN A 674 -26.25 -8.17 -44.98
CA ASN A 674 -24.84 -8.05 -45.35
C ASN A 674 -23.90 -8.25 -44.16
N ALA A 675 -24.25 -7.77 -42.97
CA ALA A 675 -23.53 -8.11 -41.74
C ALA A 675 -23.58 -9.62 -41.45
N GLY A 676 -24.72 -10.28 -41.72
CA GLY A 676 -24.83 -11.74 -41.63
C GLY A 676 -23.96 -12.49 -42.65
N LYS A 677 -23.79 -11.96 -43.86
CA LYS A 677 -22.83 -12.49 -44.84
C LYS A 677 -21.39 -12.32 -44.38
N TYR A 678 -21.06 -11.20 -43.76
CA TYR A 678 -19.73 -10.99 -43.19
C TYR A 678 -19.43 -11.96 -42.04
N LEU A 679 -20.41 -12.20 -41.15
CA LEU A 679 -20.31 -13.26 -40.14
C LEU A 679 -20.09 -14.64 -40.80
N SER A 680 -20.86 -14.95 -41.85
CA SER A 680 -20.71 -16.20 -42.59
C SER A 680 -19.30 -16.36 -43.13
N PHE A 681 -18.76 -15.30 -43.74
CA PHE A 681 -17.38 -15.26 -44.24
C PHE A 681 -16.38 -15.54 -43.13
N ILE A 682 -16.46 -14.87 -41.98
CA ILE A 682 -15.54 -15.07 -40.85
C ILE A 682 -15.55 -16.55 -40.40
N MET A 683 -16.74 -17.12 -40.20
CA MET A 683 -16.89 -18.50 -39.71
C MET A 683 -16.37 -19.53 -40.74
N GLN A 684 -16.64 -19.31 -42.03
CA GLN A 684 -16.15 -20.16 -43.11
C GLN A 684 -14.64 -20.03 -43.30
N GLU A 685 -14.11 -18.81 -43.19
CA GLU A 685 -12.68 -18.52 -43.34
C GLU A 685 -11.87 -19.16 -42.21
N TYR A 686 -12.38 -19.11 -40.98
CA TYR A 686 -11.85 -19.87 -39.85
C TYR A 686 -11.75 -21.37 -40.17
N ARG A 687 -12.86 -21.97 -40.65
CA ARG A 687 -12.88 -23.41 -41.01
C ARG A 687 -12.02 -23.76 -42.23
N ARG A 688 -11.81 -22.80 -43.13
CA ARG A 688 -11.01 -22.99 -44.35
C ARG A 688 -9.50 -22.95 -44.05
N ILE A 689 -9.09 -22.05 -43.16
CA ILE A 689 -7.67 -21.77 -42.88
C ILE A 689 -7.14 -22.65 -41.75
N ILE A 690 -7.84 -22.69 -40.61
CA ILE A 690 -7.43 -23.47 -39.45
C ILE A 690 -7.63 -24.95 -39.76
N ASP A 691 -6.66 -25.81 -39.43
CA ASP A 691 -6.78 -27.24 -39.69
C ASP A 691 -7.89 -27.85 -38.82
N ALA A 692 -8.66 -28.80 -39.35
CA ALA A 692 -9.86 -29.34 -38.68
C ALA A 692 -9.60 -29.85 -37.25
N ALA A 693 -8.43 -30.45 -36.99
CA ALA A 693 -8.02 -30.90 -35.65
C ALA A 693 -7.75 -29.76 -34.66
N ASN A 694 -7.51 -28.55 -35.15
CA ASN A 694 -7.26 -27.34 -34.35
C ASN A 694 -8.48 -26.41 -34.31
N GLN A 695 -9.61 -26.76 -34.95
CA GLN A 695 -10.83 -25.95 -34.93
C GLN A 695 -11.62 -26.21 -33.63
N TYR A 696 -11.21 -25.62 -32.51
CA TYR A 696 -11.80 -25.90 -31.20
C TYR A 696 -13.25 -25.39 -31.05
N GLY A 697 -13.63 -24.31 -31.76
CA GLY A 697 -15.01 -23.84 -31.74
C GLY A 697 -15.20 -22.35 -31.91
N ILE A 698 -16.47 -21.95 -31.94
CA ILE A 698 -16.92 -20.57 -32.05
C ILE A 698 -17.94 -20.29 -30.95
N SER A 699 -17.77 -19.18 -30.22
CA SER A 699 -18.74 -18.64 -29.28
C SER A 699 -19.27 -17.31 -29.78
N LEU A 700 -20.59 -17.20 -29.90
CA LEU A 700 -21.24 -15.93 -30.21
C LEU A 700 -21.26 -15.03 -28.97
N SER A 701 -21.05 -13.73 -29.16
CA SER A 701 -21.09 -12.70 -28.11
C SER A 701 -22.41 -12.57 -27.35
N GLY A 702 -23.49 -13.13 -27.89
CA GLY A 702 -24.80 -13.17 -27.26
C GLY A 702 -25.82 -13.89 -28.13
N MET A 703 -26.98 -14.20 -27.54
CA MET A 703 -28.08 -14.85 -28.24
C MET A 703 -29.12 -13.85 -28.72
N ASN A 704 -29.60 -12.95 -27.85
CA ASN A 704 -30.67 -12.02 -28.17
C ASN A 704 -30.19 -10.56 -28.21
N GLU A 705 -30.80 -9.77 -29.09
CA GLU A 705 -30.44 -8.37 -29.27
C GLU A 705 -30.97 -7.47 -28.14
N SER A 706 -30.14 -6.51 -27.76
CA SER A 706 -30.59 -5.27 -27.13
C SER A 706 -30.72 -4.19 -28.19
N SER A 707 -31.91 -3.60 -28.35
CA SER A 707 -32.20 -2.64 -29.42
C SER A 707 -31.32 -1.38 -29.38
N SER A 708 -30.78 -1.03 -28.20
CA SER A 708 -29.90 0.13 -27.99
C SER A 708 -28.41 -0.21 -28.02
N ALA A 709 -28.04 -1.49 -28.08
CA ALA A 709 -26.66 -1.94 -28.24
C ALA A 709 -26.26 -1.99 -29.72
N ASN A 710 -24.96 -2.06 -30.01
CA ASN A 710 -24.45 -2.09 -31.39
C ASN A 710 -24.23 -3.51 -31.92
N LYS A 711 -24.00 -4.49 -31.02
CA LYS A 711 -23.75 -5.89 -31.39
C LYS A 711 -25.04 -6.52 -31.94
N LEU A 712 -24.96 -7.12 -33.13
CA LEU A 712 -26.05 -7.91 -33.70
C LEU A 712 -26.08 -9.32 -33.11
N CYS A 713 -27.29 -9.85 -32.91
CA CYS A 713 -27.50 -11.20 -32.39
C CYS A 713 -28.57 -11.95 -33.22
N PRO A 714 -28.52 -13.29 -33.27
CA PRO A 714 -29.43 -14.09 -34.11
C PRO A 714 -30.90 -14.05 -33.69
N TRP A 715 -31.19 -13.69 -32.44
CA TRP A 715 -32.54 -13.51 -31.93
C TRP A 715 -32.82 -12.04 -31.58
N THR A 716 -34.05 -11.59 -31.77
CA THR A 716 -34.52 -10.27 -31.29
C THR A 716 -34.64 -10.26 -29.77
N SER A 717 -34.86 -9.09 -29.16
CA SER A 717 -35.12 -8.95 -27.73
C SER A 717 -36.31 -9.81 -27.24
N GLY A 718 -37.29 -10.07 -28.11
CA GLY A 718 -38.42 -10.97 -27.86
C GLY A 718 -38.15 -12.44 -28.17
N TRP A 719 -36.89 -12.84 -28.37
CA TRP A 719 -36.47 -14.22 -28.66
C TRP A 719 -37.03 -14.83 -29.96
N ASN A 720 -37.47 -13.99 -30.90
CA ASN A 720 -37.78 -14.44 -32.26
C ASN A 720 -36.51 -14.39 -33.12
N ARG A 721 -36.29 -15.38 -33.98
CA ARG A 721 -35.19 -15.33 -34.95
C ARG A 721 -35.29 -14.06 -35.81
N ASN A 722 -34.15 -13.49 -36.17
CA ASN A 722 -34.05 -12.41 -37.16
C ASN A 722 -33.13 -12.82 -38.33
N LEU A 723 -33.00 -11.95 -39.34
CA LEU A 723 -32.23 -12.25 -40.55
C LEU A 723 -30.72 -12.47 -40.32
N PHE A 724 -30.17 -12.05 -39.18
CA PHE A 724 -28.79 -12.35 -38.80
C PHE A 724 -28.60 -13.85 -38.49
N TYR A 725 -29.67 -14.57 -38.11
CA TYR A 725 -29.67 -16.02 -37.91
C TYR A 725 -29.24 -16.78 -39.17
N GLU A 726 -29.65 -16.32 -40.35
CA GLU A 726 -29.23 -16.92 -41.62
C GLU A 726 -27.71 -16.82 -41.80
N GLY A 727 -27.09 -15.72 -41.35
CA GLY A 727 -25.64 -15.56 -41.36
C GLY A 727 -24.93 -16.61 -40.53
N VAL A 728 -25.47 -16.95 -39.36
CA VAL A 728 -24.94 -18.05 -38.54
C VAL A 728 -25.11 -19.39 -39.25
N VAL A 729 -26.31 -19.66 -39.80
CA VAL A 729 -26.60 -20.92 -40.52
C VAL A 729 -25.66 -21.11 -41.71
N ASN A 730 -25.52 -20.11 -42.57
CA ASN A 730 -24.63 -20.18 -43.73
C ASN A 730 -23.16 -20.23 -43.30
N GLY A 731 -22.85 -19.52 -42.22
CA GLY A 731 -21.57 -19.60 -41.54
C GLY A 731 -21.28 -20.95 -40.91
N LEU A 732 -22.22 -21.88 -40.72
CA LEU A 732 -21.97 -23.23 -40.16
C LEU A 732 -21.91 -24.33 -41.22
N LYS A 733 -22.57 -24.13 -42.37
CA LYS A 733 -22.45 -24.99 -43.55
C LYS A 733 -21.02 -24.97 -44.10
#